data_AF-A0A6A0B4G3-F1
#
_entry.id   AF-A0A6A0B4G3-F1
#
_cell.length_a   1.000
_cell.length_b   1.000
_cell.length_c   1.000
_cell.angle_alpha   90.00
_cell.angle_beta   90.00
_cell.angle_gamma   90.00
#
_symmetry.space_group_name_H-M   'P 1'
#
loop_
_entity.id
_entity.type
_entity.pdbx_description
1 polymer ?
#
loop_
_entity_poly.entity_id
_entity_poly.type
_entity_poly.pdbx_seq_one_letter_code
_entity_poly.pdbx_strand_id
1 'polypeptide(L)'
;MRKLKKYKPTKFKAKDSVYNETLADYAVNFIECLCHTKGTWAGKPFELIDWQEQIIRDLFGTIKPNGYRQFNTAYIEIPKKMGKQVSLNTLIPIPDGYTTMGDIKVGDTVFDERGHECQVVAKSNIDYQEKAYRIIFKDGEVIDAGANHQWAGQWTYGKKKNCTMTTNELFHLPKDGNSYRFRIPIAKSIQTDSKELLIEPYLMGYWLGNGNAVKPEITIKTEDIAGVLKNIVGYYDISSTWLNVGDSIVVNIPALRPILLHSFHEKKIPIEYLRASHGQRLRLLQGLMDSDGCVNGLKGQAIYTSTEKMLSESVSELLWSLGIKNAISEAESTQRVDWNLKSSECGRISTGETLYYVKFTAFEDTRICGLTRKQKNSTKRNPRTRSHFRYIDRIIPIKNRGMQCIQVDSPSHQYLIGKSYLPTHNSELAAAVALLLTCGDGEERAEVYGCAADRQQATIVFDVAADMVRMCPALNKRVKILASQKRIIFQPTNSFYQVLSAEAYSKHGFNIHGVVFDELHTQPNRKLFDVMTKGSGDARTQPLYFLITTAGTDTNSICFETHQKALDIIEGRKKDATFYPVIYGAKESDDWTDPKVWKKANPSLGITVGIDKVKAACESAKQNPAEENSFRQLRLNQWVKQAIRWMPMDKWDACSFKVDEEMLKGRVCYGGLDLSSTTDITAFVLVFPPLDEEDKFCVLPFFWIPEDTLDLRVKRDHVPYDLWEKQGFVQTTEGNVVHYGYIETFIENLGKKFNIREIAFDRWGAVQMVQNLENMGFTVVPFGQGFKDMSPPTKELMKLTLEKRLAHSGHPVLRWNMDNIFIRTDPAGNIKADKEKSTEKIDGAIAAIMALDRTIRCGNDNGASVYDDRGLFVI
;
A
#
# COMPACT_ATOMS: atom_id res chain seq x y z
N MET A 1 -0.38 -35.53 4.35
CA MET A 1 -1.31 -34.53 4.89
C MET A 1 -1.01 -34.35 6.35
N ARG A 2 -0.56 -33.15 6.73
CA ARG A 2 -0.41 -32.78 8.14
C ARG A 2 -1.82 -32.47 8.64
N LYS A 3 -2.51 -33.44 9.25
CA LYS A 3 -3.79 -33.17 9.91
C LYS A 3 -3.54 -32.41 11.21
N LEU A 4 -4.38 -31.42 11.52
CA LEU A 4 -4.42 -30.79 12.84
C LEU A 4 -4.43 -31.87 13.93
N LYS A 5 -3.32 -32.04 14.67
CA LYS A 5 -3.12 -33.21 15.54
C LYS A 5 -4.16 -33.33 16.67
N LYS A 6 -4.81 -32.22 17.04
CA LYS A 6 -5.87 -32.14 18.06
C LYS A 6 -6.89 -31.07 17.66
N TYR A 7 -7.89 -31.43 16.87
CA TYR A 7 -9.01 -30.55 16.56
C TYR A 7 -10.01 -30.51 17.71
N LYS A 8 -10.46 -29.30 18.06
CA LYS A 8 -11.55 -29.07 18.99
C LYS A 8 -12.59 -28.20 18.27
N PRO A 9 -13.86 -28.64 18.18
CA PRO A 9 -14.92 -27.81 17.61
C PRO A 9 -15.01 -26.46 18.32
N THR A 10 -15.29 -25.42 17.54
CA THR A 10 -15.47 -24.07 18.06
C THR A 10 -16.50 -24.00 19.19
N LYS A 11 -16.25 -23.12 20.17
CA LYS A 11 -17.20 -22.81 21.26
C LYS A 11 -18.51 -22.18 20.77
N PHE A 12 -18.53 -21.69 19.53
CA PHE A 12 -19.71 -21.06 18.92
C PHE A 12 -20.67 -22.08 18.28
N LYS A 13 -20.35 -23.39 18.33
CA LYS A 13 -21.27 -24.45 17.89
C LYS A 13 -22.55 -24.41 18.74
N ALA A 14 -23.70 -24.33 18.08
CA ALA A 14 -24.99 -24.39 18.74
C ALA A 14 -25.22 -25.76 19.40
N LYS A 15 -26.11 -25.82 20.39
CA LYS A 15 -26.34 -27.04 21.17
C LYS A 15 -26.90 -28.18 20.32
N ASP A 16 -27.76 -27.84 19.37
CA ASP A 16 -28.43 -28.72 18.41
C ASP A 16 -27.58 -29.03 17.18
N SER A 17 -26.56 -28.22 16.87
CA SER A 17 -25.62 -28.48 15.79
C SER A 17 -24.64 -29.60 16.13
N VAL A 18 -24.24 -30.35 15.10
CA VAL A 18 -23.25 -31.43 15.20
C VAL A 18 -22.00 -31.10 14.38
N TYR A 19 -20.85 -31.61 14.80
CA TYR A 19 -19.64 -31.55 14.01
C TYR A 19 -19.58 -32.78 13.10
N ASN A 20 -19.52 -32.55 11.79
CA ASN A 20 -19.36 -33.57 10.78
C ASN A 20 -17.92 -33.57 10.26
N GLU A 21 -17.14 -34.54 10.73
CA GLU A 21 -15.75 -34.70 10.36
C GLU A 21 -15.57 -34.95 8.86
N THR A 22 -16.49 -35.69 8.22
CA THR A 22 -16.40 -36.00 6.79
C THR A 22 -16.53 -34.76 5.91
N LEU A 23 -17.48 -33.85 6.23
CA LEU A 23 -17.63 -32.59 5.50
C LEU A 23 -16.45 -31.64 5.75
N ALA A 24 -15.95 -31.59 6.99
CA ALA A 24 -14.78 -30.81 7.33
C ALA A 24 -13.52 -31.31 6.58
N ASP A 25 -13.28 -32.62 6.58
CA ASP A 25 -12.17 -33.25 5.86
C ASP A 25 -12.32 -33.03 4.35
N TYR A 26 -13.54 -33.08 3.80
CA TYR A 26 -13.78 -32.76 2.39
C TYR A 26 -13.34 -31.33 2.05
N ALA A 27 -13.77 -30.33 2.84
CA ALA A 27 -13.43 -28.92 2.60
C ALA A 27 -11.92 -28.66 2.72
N VAL A 28 -11.28 -29.23 3.74
CA VAL A 28 -9.82 -29.18 3.92
C VAL A 28 -9.11 -29.83 2.73
N ASN A 29 -9.48 -31.06 2.39
CA ASN A 29 -8.87 -31.79 1.28
C ASN A 29 -9.08 -31.08 -0.06
N PHE A 30 -10.23 -30.46 -0.29
CA PHE A 30 -10.48 -29.66 -1.49
C PHE A 30 -9.47 -28.52 -1.60
N ILE A 31 -9.30 -27.74 -0.52
CA ILE A 31 -8.35 -26.62 -0.50
C ILE A 31 -6.92 -27.13 -0.63
N GLU A 32 -6.53 -28.20 0.06
CA GLU A 32 -5.19 -28.78 -0.05
C GLU A 32 -4.92 -29.43 -1.42
N CYS A 33 -5.96 -29.79 -2.18
CA CYS A 33 -5.84 -30.21 -3.58
C CYS A 33 -5.60 -29.04 -4.54
N LEU A 34 -5.89 -27.80 -4.12
CA LEU A 34 -5.45 -26.61 -4.83
C LEU A 34 -3.94 -26.46 -4.66
N CYS A 35 -3.34 -25.73 -5.58
CA CYS A 35 -1.94 -25.39 -5.46
C CYS A 35 -1.82 -23.97 -4.96
N HIS A 36 -0.78 -23.69 -4.18
CA HIS A 36 -0.30 -22.31 -4.14
C HIS A 36 0.00 -21.86 -5.58
N THR A 37 -0.36 -20.63 -5.89
CA THR A 37 -0.23 -20.09 -7.25
C THR A 37 0.99 -19.19 -7.38
N LYS A 38 1.44 -18.69 -6.25
CA LYS A 38 2.58 -17.81 -6.01
C LYS A 38 3.32 -18.40 -4.76
N GLY A 39 4.22 -17.66 -4.13
CA GLY A 39 5.12 -18.18 -3.06
C GLY A 39 5.99 -19.45 -3.32
N THR A 40 6.89 -19.76 -2.38
CA THR A 40 7.77 -20.96 -2.21
C THR A 40 7.11 -22.31 -2.46
N TRP A 41 5.81 -22.26 -2.42
CA TRP A 41 4.91 -23.36 -2.42
C TRP A 41 4.18 -23.49 -3.75
N ALA A 42 4.44 -22.64 -4.77
CA ALA A 42 3.65 -22.71 -5.99
C ALA A 42 3.72 -24.09 -6.67
N GLY A 43 2.57 -24.54 -7.16
CA GLY A 43 2.32 -25.90 -7.62
C GLY A 43 2.39 -26.98 -6.52
N LYS A 44 2.84 -26.70 -5.30
CA LYS A 44 2.72 -27.61 -4.14
C LYS A 44 1.28 -27.51 -3.62
N PRO A 45 0.78 -28.60 -3.01
CA PRO A 45 -0.48 -28.58 -2.27
C PRO A 45 -0.57 -27.35 -1.38
N PHE A 46 -1.72 -26.67 -1.41
CA PHE A 46 -2.02 -25.56 -0.52
C PHE A 46 -2.26 -26.10 0.89
N GLU A 47 -1.20 -26.47 1.60
CA GLU A 47 -1.31 -27.04 2.95
C GLU A 47 -1.76 -25.95 3.94
N LEU A 48 -2.89 -26.18 4.58
CA LEU A 48 -3.44 -25.25 5.56
C LEU A 48 -2.58 -25.31 6.83
N ILE A 49 -2.13 -24.15 7.32
CA ILE A 49 -1.52 -24.08 8.65
C ILE A 49 -2.59 -24.17 9.73
N ASP A 50 -2.21 -24.61 10.93
CA ASP A 50 -3.13 -25.04 12.00
C ASP A 50 -4.35 -24.11 12.22
N TRP A 51 -4.13 -22.79 12.26
CA TRP A 51 -5.21 -21.82 12.46
C TRP A 51 -6.13 -21.65 11.24
N GLN A 52 -5.60 -21.80 10.03
CA GLN A 52 -6.39 -21.76 8.79
C GLN A 52 -7.23 -23.03 8.68
N GLU A 53 -6.66 -24.20 8.99
CA GLU A 53 -7.40 -25.48 9.01
C GLU A 53 -8.53 -25.44 10.04
N GLN A 54 -8.29 -24.87 11.24
CA GLN A 54 -9.34 -24.68 12.25
C GLN A 54 -10.53 -23.89 11.70
N ILE A 55 -10.28 -22.75 11.03
CA ILE A 55 -11.35 -21.93 10.44
C ILE A 55 -12.14 -22.72 9.40
N ILE A 56 -11.45 -23.41 8.48
CA ILE A 56 -12.12 -24.18 7.42
C ILE A 56 -12.95 -25.33 8.03
N ARG A 57 -12.40 -26.05 9.02
CA ARG A 57 -13.12 -27.13 9.71
C ARG A 57 -14.34 -26.63 10.46
N ASP A 58 -14.24 -25.48 11.13
CA ASP A 58 -15.37 -24.92 11.87
C ASP A 58 -16.49 -24.45 10.93
N LEU A 59 -16.14 -23.78 9.82
CA LEU A 59 -17.09 -23.24 8.87
C LEU A 59 -17.84 -24.32 8.07
N PHE A 60 -17.13 -25.34 7.59
CA PHE A 60 -17.70 -26.37 6.71
C PHE A 60 -18.07 -27.66 7.45
N GLY A 61 -17.56 -27.88 8.66
CA GLY A 61 -17.84 -29.06 9.48
C GLY A 61 -18.96 -28.89 10.48
N THR A 62 -19.34 -27.66 10.84
CA THR A 62 -20.42 -27.44 11.82
C THR A 62 -21.76 -27.34 11.12
N ILE A 63 -22.61 -28.36 11.32
CA ILE A 63 -23.90 -28.49 10.62
C ILE A 63 -25.07 -28.46 11.60
N LYS A 64 -26.16 -27.82 11.16
CA LYS A 64 -27.47 -27.83 11.82
C LYS A 64 -28.15 -29.19 11.64
N PRO A 65 -29.20 -29.51 12.44
CA PRO A 65 -29.96 -30.75 12.30
C PRO A 65 -30.55 -30.98 10.90
N ASN A 66 -30.82 -29.91 10.15
CA ASN A 66 -31.34 -29.96 8.78
C ASN A 66 -30.26 -30.27 7.73
N GLY A 67 -29.01 -30.51 8.12
CA GLY A 67 -27.90 -30.85 7.22
C GLY A 67 -27.16 -29.66 6.61
N TYR A 68 -27.63 -28.43 6.83
CA TYR A 68 -26.97 -27.21 6.34
C TYR A 68 -25.91 -26.67 7.29
N ARG A 69 -24.95 -25.90 6.77
CA ARG A 69 -23.94 -25.25 7.63
C ARG A 69 -24.59 -24.35 8.68
N GLN A 70 -23.96 -24.31 9.86
CA GLN A 70 -24.40 -23.42 10.92
C GLN A 70 -24.03 -21.97 10.62
N PHE A 71 -22.78 -21.74 10.20
CA PHE A 71 -22.19 -20.42 10.04
C PHE A 71 -22.40 -19.88 8.64
N ASN A 72 -23.15 -18.77 8.56
CA ASN A 72 -23.44 -18.06 7.32
C ASN A 72 -22.58 -16.81 7.17
N THR A 73 -21.93 -16.34 8.25
CA THR A 73 -20.97 -15.24 8.21
C THR A 73 -19.72 -15.62 8.97
N ALA A 74 -18.56 -15.47 8.34
CA ALA A 74 -17.26 -15.64 8.94
C ALA A 74 -16.56 -14.29 8.95
N TYR A 75 -16.23 -13.78 10.13
CA TYR A 75 -15.44 -12.56 10.28
C TYR A 75 -14.05 -12.92 10.79
N ILE A 76 -13.02 -12.64 9.98
CA ILE A 76 -11.64 -13.01 10.22
C ILE A 76 -10.79 -11.76 10.22
N GLU A 77 -10.38 -11.34 11.41
CA GLU A 77 -9.49 -10.21 11.62
C GLU A 77 -8.08 -10.70 11.95
N ILE A 78 -7.11 -10.37 11.09
CA ILE A 78 -5.71 -10.80 11.22
C ILE A 78 -4.73 -9.64 10.94
N PRO A 79 -3.56 -9.59 11.59
CA PRO A 79 -2.54 -8.57 11.32
C PRO A 79 -1.95 -8.67 9.91
N LYS A 80 -1.45 -7.54 9.37
CA LYS A 80 -1.01 -7.41 7.98
C LYS A 80 0.32 -8.14 7.72
N LYS A 81 0.37 -8.92 6.64
CA LYS A 81 1.60 -9.60 6.16
C LYS A 81 2.55 -8.62 5.44
N MET A 82 3.43 -7.97 6.18
CA MET A 82 4.57 -7.21 5.61
C MET A 82 5.69 -8.17 5.16
N GLY A 83 6.31 -7.94 3.99
CA GLY A 83 7.58 -8.62 3.66
C GLY A 83 8.03 -8.67 2.20
N LYS A 84 7.53 -7.84 1.28
CA LYS A 84 7.88 -7.92 -0.16
C LYS A 84 8.75 -6.77 -0.64
N GLN A 85 9.72 -6.42 0.19
CA GLN A 85 10.46 -5.19 0.03
C GLN A 85 11.73 -5.39 -0.81
N VAL A 86 12.18 -4.31 -1.45
CA VAL A 86 13.46 -4.21 -2.16
C VAL A 86 14.20 -2.96 -1.69
N SER A 87 15.51 -2.92 -1.88
CA SER A 87 16.35 -1.78 -1.51
C SER A 87 15.83 -0.46 -2.10
N LEU A 88 15.95 0.63 -1.35
CA LEU A 88 15.58 1.98 -1.83
C LEU A 88 16.23 2.33 -3.16
N ASN A 89 17.45 1.86 -3.40
CA ASN A 89 18.21 2.14 -4.63
C ASN A 89 17.84 1.20 -5.79
N THR A 90 16.86 0.31 -5.61
CA THR A 90 16.40 -0.58 -6.68
C THR A 90 15.75 0.26 -7.76
N LEU A 91 16.26 0.16 -8.98
CA LEU A 91 15.70 0.84 -10.13
C LEU A 91 14.31 0.30 -10.45
N ILE A 92 13.37 1.20 -10.75
CA ILE A 92 12.02 0.89 -11.18
C ILE A 92 11.83 1.48 -12.58
N PRO A 93 11.61 0.66 -13.61
CA PRO A 93 11.37 1.16 -14.96
C PRO A 93 10.05 1.92 -15.02
N ILE A 94 10.11 3.12 -15.60
CA ILE A 94 8.98 4.02 -15.83
C ILE A 94 8.95 4.45 -17.31
N PRO A 95 7.84 5.01 -17.82
CA PRO A 95 7.71 5.41 -19.23
C PRO A 95 8.82 6.34 -19.73
N ASP A 96 9.38 7.18 -18.85
CA ASP A 96 10.43 8.15 -19.19
C ASP A 96 11.84 7.72 -18.76
N GLY A 97 12.02 6.48 -18.32
CA GLY A 97 13.33 5.95 -17.96
C GLY A 97 13.30 5.05 -16.74
N TYR A 98 13.99 5.45 -15.68
CA TYR A 98 13.99 4.78 -14.39
C TYR A 98 13.83 5.78 -13.27
N THR A 99 13.11 5.37 -12.24
CA THR A 99 13.18 5.98 -10.90
C THR A 99 13.79 4.96 -9.93
N THR A 100 13.89 5.29 -8.65
CA THR A 100 14.30 4.37 -7.60
C THR A 100 13.10 4.00 -6.72
N MET A 101 13.16 2.86 -6.03
CA MET A 101 12.17 2.49 -5.00
C MET A 101 12.05 3.56 -3.90
N GLY A 102 13.14 4.28 -3.59
CA GLY A 102 13.15 5.38 -2.63
C GLY A 102 12.40 6.61 -3.15
N ASP A 103 12.54 6.95 -4.42
CA ASP A 103 12.01 8.18 -4.99
C ASP A 103 10.59 8.05 -5.55
N ILE A 104 10.16 6.82 -5.87
CA ILE A 104 8.84 6.57 -6.46
C ILE A 104 7.70 7.01 -5.54
N LYS A 105 6.63 7.57 -6.08
CA LYS A 105 5.47 8.09 -5.33
C LYS A 105 4.19 7.37 -5.73
N VAL A 106 3.19 7.47 -4.85
CA VAL A 106 1.82 7.08 -5.19
C VAL A 106 1.33 7.98 -6.32
N GLY A 107 0.78 7.39 -7.37
CA GLY A 107 0.39 8.07 -8.62
C GLY A 107 1.44 8.05 -9.72
N ASP A 108 2.64 7.50 -9.50
CA ASP A 108 3.63 7.32 -10.56
C ASP A 108 3.27 6.11 -11.44
N THR A 109 3.55 6.21 -12.75
CA THR A 109 3.36 5.12 -13.72
C THR A 109 4.58 4.19 -13.77
N VAL A 110 4.35 2.88 -13.67
CA VAL A 110 5.36 1.81 -13.81
C VAL A 110 4.86 0.70 -14.74
N PHE A 111 5.69 -0.29 -15.05
CA PHE A 111 5.32 -1.42 -15.91
C PHE A 111 4.99 -2.70 -15.14
N ASP A 112 3.99 -3.46 -15.61
CA ASP A 112 3.62 -4.80 -15.13
C ASP A 112 4.42 -5.94 -15.80
N GLU A 113 4.22 -7.20 -15.40
CA GLU A 113 4.95 -8.35 -15.96
C GLU A 113 4.71 -8.60 -17.46
N ARG A 114 3.61 -8.07 -17.99
CA ARG A 114 3.22 -8.15 -19.40
C ARG A 114 3.75 -6.96 -20.20
N GLY A 115 4.36 -5.99 -19.51
CA GLY A 115 4.91 -4.79 -20.07
C GLY A 115 3.92 -3.64 -20.20
N HIS A 116 2.70 -3.73 -19.68
CA HIS A 116 1.74 -2.63 -19.72
C HIS A 116 2.01 -1.63 -18.60
N GLU A 117 1.63 -0.37 -18.85
CA GLU A 117 1.65 0.68 -17.84
C GLU A 117 0.59 0.43 -16.75
N CYS A 118 0.95 0.73 -15.50
CA CYS A 118 0.11 0.63 -14.31
C CYS A 118 0.53 1.69 -13.28
N GLN A 119 -0.38 2.07 -12.38
CA GLN A 119 -0.18 3.13 -11.40
C GLN A 119 0.24 2.57 -10.04
N VAL A 120 1.14 3.28 -9.36
CA VAL A 120 1.46 3.02 -7.96
C VAL A 120 0.31 3.51 -7.08
N VAL A 121 -0.36 2.60 -6.39
CA VAL A 121 -1.52 2.90 -5.54
C VAL A 121 -1.17 3.02 -4.05
N ALA A 122 -0.08 2.40 -3.62
CA ALA A 122 0.40 2.51 -2.25
C ALA A 122 1.91 2.31 -2.16
N LYS A 123 2.52 2.90 -1.12
CA LYS A 123 3.93 2.76 -0.79
C LYS A 123 4.09 2.51 0.71
N SER A 124 4.89 1.53 1.09
CA SER A 124 5.15 1.19 2.49
C SER A 124 6.19 2.13 3.12
N ASN A 125 6.23 2.21 4.45
CA ASN A 125 7.34 2.84 5.16
C ASN A 125 8.67 2.11 4.87
N ILE A 126 9.79 2.82 5.08
CA ILE A 126 11.14 2.28 4.93
C ILE A 126 11.45 1.33 6.09
N ASP A 127 11.91 0.14 5.75
CA ASP A 127 12.32 -0.91 6.68
C ASP A 127 13.84 -1.08 6.64
N TYR A 128 14.50 -0.81 7.77
CA TYR A 128 15.94 -0.98 7.96
C TYR A 128 16.31 -2.27 8.71
N GLN A 129 15.32 -3.06 9.11
CA GLN A 129 15.48 -4.16 10.06
C GLN A 129 15.38 -5.54 9.41
N GLU A 130 14.66 -5.67 8.30
CA GLU A 130 14.58 -6.94 7.57
C GLU A 130 15.98 -7.40 7.12
N LYS A 131 16.30 -8.69 7.29
CA LYS A 131 17.53 -9.28 6.73
C LYS A 131 17.54 -9.08 5.22
N ALA A 132 18.62 -8.51 4.71
CA ALA A 132 18.76 -8.17 3.31
C ALA A 132 19.71 -9.15 2.62
N TYR A 133 19.43 -9.46 1.35
CA TYR A 133 20.29 -10.28 0.52
C TYR A 133 20.51 -9.60 -0.83
N ARG A 134 21.74 -9.68 -1.32
CA ARG A 134 22.12 -9.35 -2.69
C ARG A 134 21.98 -10.58 -3.56
N ILE A 135 21.11 -10.51 -4.56
CA ILE A 135 20.88 -11.57 -5.53
C ILE A 135 21.58 -11.17 -6.82
N ILE A 136 22.53 -11.98 -7.25
CA ILE A 136 23.30 -11.79 -8.48
C ILE A 136 22.80 -12.83 -9.49
N PHE A 137 22.35 -12.37 -10.65
CA PHE A 137 21.88 -13.21 -11.75
C PHE A 137 22.98 -13.48 -12.77
N LYS A 138 22.86 -14.59 -13.51
CA LYS A 138 23.86 -15.01 -14.51
C LYS A 138 23.98 -14.09 -15.72
N ASP A 139 23.06 -13.17 -15.91
CA ASP A 139 23.09 -12.14 -16.95
C ASP A 139 23.61 -10.79 -16.42
N GLY A 140 24.16 -10.77 -15.20
CA GLY A 140 24.83 -9.61 -14.62
C GLY A 140 23.93 -8.72 -13.76
N GLU A 141 22.61 -8.95 -13.77
CA GLU A 141 21.69 -8.18 -12.93
C GLU A 141 21.94 -8.42 -11.45
N VAL A 142 21.84 -7.36 -10.65
CA VAL A 142 21.98 -7.41 -9.20
C VAL A 142 20.78 -6.74 -8.55
N ILE A 143 20.08 -7.46 -7.67
CA ILE A 143 18.96 -6.93 -6.89
C ILE A 143 19.21 -7.16 -5.39
N ASP A 144 19.09 -6.10 -4.61
CA ASP A 144 19.13 -6.15 -3.16
C ASP A 144 17.70 -6.23 -2.63
N ALA A 145 17.33 -7.37 -2.03
CA ALA A 145 15.96 -7.66 -1.62
C ALA A 145 15.86 -8.19 -0.19
N GLY A 146 14.70 -7.95 0.43
CA GLY A 146 14.40 -8.48 1.75
C GLY A 146 14.34 -10.00 1.76
N ALA A 147 14.64 -10.59 2.91
CA ALA A 147 14.55 -12.02 3.19
C ALA A 147 13.22 -12.66 2.72
N ASN A 148 12.09 -11.96 2.83
CA ASN A 148 10.77 -12.48 2.43
C ASN A 148 10.31 -11.99 1.07
N HIS A 149 11.14 -11.24 0.35
CA HIS A 149 10.83 -10.86 -1.03
C HIS A 149 10.60 -12.13 -1.86
N GLN A 150 9.47 -12.17 -2.56
CA GLN A 150 8.99 -13.36 -3.25
C GLN A 150 9.33 -13.30 -4.74
N TRP A 151 9.95 -14.36 -5.25
CA TRP A 151 10.40 -14.48 -6.64
C TRP A 151 9.59 -15.55 -7.35
N ALA A 152 8.80 -15.21 -8.38
CA ALA A 152 8.08 -16.21 -9.16
C ALA A 152 9.00 -16.92 -10.16
N GLY A 153 9.00 -18.25 -10.16
CA GLY A 153 9.96 -19.00 -10.96
C GLY A 153 9.61 -20.45 -11.22
N GLN A 154 10.63 -21.19 -11.63
CA GLN A 154 10.60 -22.62 -11.87
C GLN A 154 11.72 -23.29 -11.11
N TRP A 155 11.33 -24.23 -10.26
CA TRP A 155 12.22 -25.22 -9.69
C TRP A 155 12.75 -26.15 -10.80
N THR A 156 14.05 -26.38 -10.84
CA THR A 156 14.72 -27.14 -11.91
C THR A 156 15.29 -28.49 -11.49
N TYR A 157 15.19 -28.87 -10.21
CA TYR A 157 15.59 -30.21 -9.77
C TYR A 157 14.49 -31.24 -10.05
N GLY A 158 14.81 -32.31 -10.76
CA GLY A 158 13.84 -33.35 -11.13
C GLY A 158 12.78 -32.83 -12.10
N LYS A 159 11.49 -33.04 -11.78
CA LYS A 159 10.38 -32.57 -12.61
C LYS A 159 10.21 -31.06 -12.46
N LYS A 160 10.39 -30.31 -13.55
CA LYS A 160 10.23 -28.85 -13.59
C LYS A 160 8.86 -28.44 -13.05
N LYS A 161 8.85 -27.51 -12.11
CA LYS A 161 7.64 -27.07 -11.40
C LYS A 161 7.67 -25.57 -11.22
N ASN A 162 6.61 -24.88 -11.63
CA ASN A 162 6.44 -23.47 -11.30
C ASN A 162 6.30 -23.37 -9.78
N CYS A 163 7.16 -22.58 -9.15
CA CYS A 163 7.05 -22.19 -7.75
C CYS A 163 7.55 -20.76 -7.64
N THR A 164 6.95 -19.94 -6.80
CA THR A 164 7.65 -18.74 -6.34
C THR A 164 8.58 -19.19 -5.18
N MET A 165 9.45 -18.35 -4.62
CA MET A 165 10.25 -18.63 -3.41
C MET A 165 10.64 -17.32 -2.72
N THR A 166 10.80 -17.29 -1.40
CA THR A 166 11.39 -16.10 -0.76
C THR A 166 12.90 -16.03 -1.00
N THR A 167 13.49 -14.84 -0.93
CA THR A 167 14.95 -14.67 -1.01
C THR A 167 15.70 -15.53 0.01
N ASN A 168 15.18 -15.63 1.24
CA ASN A 168 15.76 -16.44 2.30
C ASN A 168 15.70 -17.93 1.98
N GLU A 169 14.60 -18.44 1.44
CA GLU A 169 14.54 -19.84 1.04
C GLU A 169 15.42 -20.12 -0.16
N LEU A 170 15.47 -19.20 -1.14
CA LEU A 170 16.40 -19.29 -2.27
C LEU A 170 17.83 -19.42 -1.78
N PHE A 171 18.25 -18.59 -0.81
CA PHE A 171 19.58 -18.62 -0.22
C PHE A 171 19.93 -19.99 0.39
N HIS A 172 18.96 -20.68 1.01
CA HIS A 172 19.15 -21.98 1.64
C HIS A 172 18.93 -23.17 0.69
N LEU A 173 18.70 -22.94 -0.60
CA LEU A 173 18.48 -24.03 -1.54
C LEU A 173 19.73 -24.88 -1.75
N PRO A 174 19.55 -26.21 -1.96
CA PRO A 174 20.62 -27.07 -2.44
C PRO A 174 21.18 -26.54 -3.76
N LYS A 175 22.49 -26.34 -3.80
CA LYS A 175 23.22 -25.86 -4.97
C LYS A 175 23.69 -27.04 -5.82
N ASP A 176 23.71 -26.86 -7.13
CA ASP A 176 24.32 -27.79 -8.07
C ASP A 176 25.60 -27.15 -8.60
N GLY A 177 26.74 -27.49 -7.98
CA GLY A 177 27.94 -26.66 -8.08
C GLY A 177 27.66 -25.21 -7.65
N ASN A 178 27.95 -24.24 -8.52
CA ASN A 178 27.69 -22.82 -8.28
C ASN A 178 26.31 -22.32 -8.75
N SER A 179 25.36 -23.19 -9.11
CA SER A 179 24.06 -22.75 -9.66
C SER A 179 22.88 -23.11 -8.77
N TYR A 180 21.98 -22.14 -8.56
CA TYR A 180 20.71 -22.38 -7.87
C TYR A 180 19.77 -23.16 -8.77
N ARG A 181 19.06 -24.14 -8.21
CA ARG A 181 18.05 -24.94 -8.94
C ARG A 181 16.71 -24.23 -9.06
N PHE A 182 16.75 -22.93 -9.36
CA PHE A 182 15.60 -22.03 -9.50
C PHE A 182 15.84 -21.05 -10.65
N ARG A 183 14.81 -20.79 -11.46
CA ARG A 183 14.89 -19.87 -12.61
C ARG A 183 13.63 -19.01 -12.75
N ILE A 184 13.76 -17.74 -13.10
CA ILE A 184 12.67 -16.74 -13.12
C ILE A 184 12.27 -16.45 -14.57
N PRO A 185 10.99 -16.43 -14.96
CA PRO A 185 10.57 -16.05 -16.31
C PRO A 185 11.05 -14.65 -16.69
N ILE A 186 11.37 -14.45 -17.97
CA ILE A 186 11.65 -13.13 -18.52
C ILE A 186 10.32 -12.41 -18.76
N ALA A 187 10.24 -11.12 -18.40
CA ALA A 187 9.07 -10.29 -18.67
C ALA A 187 8.80 -10.17 -20.17
N LYS A 188 7.56 -9.86 -20.53
CA LYS A 188 7.23 -9.54 -21.92
C LYS A 188 7.80 -8.15 -22.29
N SER A 189 7.79 -7.84 -23.59
CA SER A 189 8.18 -6.52 -24.06
C SER A 189 7.32 -5.44 -23.41
N ILE A 190 7.93 -4.36 -22.92
CA ILE A 190 7.19 -3.17 -22.47
C ILE A 190 6.37 -2.61 -23.64
N GLN A 191 5.16 -2.14 -23.35
CA GLN A 191 4.22 -1.57 -24.29
C GLN A 191 4.18 -0.07 -24.03
N THR A 192 4.69 0.69 -24.98
CA THR A 192 4.74 2.15 -24.96
C THR A 192 4.31 2.68 -26.32
N ASP A 193 3.86 3.93 -26.34
CA ASP A 193 3.37 4.55 -27.56
C ASP A 193 4.49 4.90 -28.55
N SER A 194 4.08 5.14 -29.80
CA SER A 194 5.00 5.63 -30.83
C SER A 194 5.49 7.03 -30.47
N LYS A 195 6.81 7.25 -30.55
CA LYS A 195 7.42 8.56 -30.31
C LYS A 195 7.83 9.22 -31.61
N GLU A 196 7.80 10.54 -31.67
CA GLU A 196 8.46 11.30 -32.71
C GLU A 196 9.97 11.32 -32.41
N LEU A 197 10.77 10.79 -33.32
CA LEU A 197 12.20 10.56 -33.12
C LEU A 197 12.99 11.39 -34.13
N LEU A 198 14.12 11.94 -33.70
CA LEU A 198 14.96 12.82 -34.52
C LEU A 198 15.37 12.18 -35.85
N ILE A 199 15.67 10.89 -35.81
CA ILE A 199 15.92 10.08 -37.00
C ILE A 199 15.24 8.71 -36.90
N GLU A 200 14.98 8.10 -38.06
CA GLU A 200 14.37 6.78 -38.16
C GLU A 200 15.21 5.73 -37.39
N PRO A 201 14.55 4.85 -36.61
CA PRO A 201 15.27 3.97 -35.68
C PRO A 201 16.31 3.03 -36.32
N TYR A 202 16.07 2.49 -37.51
CA TYR A 202 17.06 1.64 -38.18
C TYR A 202 18.31 2.44 -38.53
N LEU A 203 18.15 3.66 -39.05
CA LEU A 203 19.30 4.53 -39.33
C LEU A 203 20.07 4.87 -38.04
N MET A 204 19.36 5.16 -36.94
CA MET A 204 19.99 5.37 -35.63
C MET A 204 20.82 4.18 -35.20
N GLY A 205 20.26 2.98 -35.29
CA GLY A 205 20.95 1.75 -34.88
C GLY A 205 22.18 1.48 -35.74
N TYR A 206 22.05 1.69 -37.05
CA TYR A 206 23.15 1.48 -37.99
C TYR A 206 24.27 2.51 -37.76
N TRP A 207 23.93 3.78 -37.51
CA TRP A 207 24.91 4.84 -37.20
C TRP A 207 25.60 4.64 -35.84
N LEU A 208 24.87 4.19 -34.82
CA LEU A 208 25.47 3.86 -33.52
C LEU A 208 26.57 2.80 -33.67
N GLY A 209 26.38 1.84 -34.59
CA GLY A 209 27.44 0.90 -34.95
C GLY A 209 28.51 1.50 -35.87
N ASN A 210 28.19 1.57 -37.17
CA ASN A 210 29.13 1.89 -38.25
C ASN A 210 29.09 3.36 -38.70
N GLY A 211 28.58 4.26 -37.88
CA GLY A 211 28.53 5.70 -38.16
C GLY A 211 29.73 6.47 -37.64
N ASN A 212 30.05 7.60 -38.29
CA ASN A 212 31.01 8.56 -37.78
C ASN A 212 30.37 9.42 -36.69
N ALA A 213 31.03 9.60 -35.55
CA ALA A 213 30.49 10.36 -34.42
C ALA A 213 30.37 11.87 -34.71
N VAL A 214 31.29 12.43 -35.49
CA VAL A 214 31.43 13.88 -35.72
C VAL A 214 31.06 14.31 -37.16
N LYS A 215 30.83 13.35 -38.06
CA LYS A 215 30.41 13.59 -39.44
C LYS A 215 29.10 12.87 -39.75
N PRO A 216 28.23 13.43 -40.59
CA PRO A 216 26.95 12.84 -40.94
C PRO A 216 27.11 11.69 -41.95
N GLU A 217 27.83 10.64 -41.56
CA GLU A 217 28.31 9.58 -42.45
C GLU A 217 28.16 8.20 -41.81
N ILE A 218 27.87 7.19 -42.63
CA ILE A 218 27.89 5.77 -42.26
C ILE A 218 28.78 4.97 -43.20
N THR A 219 29.38 3.89 -42.71
CA THR A 219 30.18 2.95 -43.51
C THR A 219 29.43 1.65 -43.74
N ILE A 220 29.28 1.25 -45.00
CA ILE A 220 28.52 0.06 -45.41
C ILE A 220 29.44 -0.90 -46.16
N LYS A 221 29.45 -2.18 -45.77
CA LYS A 221 30.17 -3.22 -46.53
C LYS A 221 29.54 -3.44 -47.89
N THR A 222 30.36 -3.69 -48.90
CA THR A 222 29.89 -3.80 -50.30
C THR A 222 28.76 -4.82 -50.47
N GLU A 223 28.86 -5.98 -49.80
CA GLU A 223 27.83 -7.03 -49.85
C GLU A 223 26.47 -6.64 -49.27
N ASP A 224 26.43 -5.63 -48.38
CA ASP A 224 25.23 -5.22 -47.65
C ASP A 224 24.60 -3.91 -48.19
N ILE A 225 25.24 -3.23 -49.17
CA ILE A 225 24.81 -1.93 -49.72
C ILE A 225 23.32 -1.93 -50.09
N ALA A 226 22.89 -2.83 -50.97
CA ALA A 226 21.50 -2.85 -51.46
C ALA A 226 20.49 -3.05 -50.31
N GLY A 227 20.83 -3.88 -49.32
CA GLY A 227 19.96 -4.18 -48.19
C GLY A 227 19.90 -3.04 -47.18
N VAL A 228 21.02 -2.40 -46.88
CA VAL A 228 21.08 -1.25 -45.97
C VAL A 228 20.41 -0.03 -46.59
N LEU A 229 20.74 0.29 -47.86
CA LEU A 229 20.13 1.41 -48.57
C LEU A 229 18.62 1.24 -48.74
N LYS A 230 18.09 0.02 -48.96
CA LYS A 230 16.64 -0.22 -48.99
C LYS A 230 15.91 0.20 -47.70
N ASN A 231 16.59 0.17 -46.56
CA ASN A 231 16.01 0.56 -45.26
C ASN A 231 16.15 2.07 -44.96
N ILE A 232 16.88 2.82 -45.79
CA ILE A 232 17.23 4.24 -45.60
C ILE A 232 16.65 5.11 -46.73
N VAL A 233 16.85 4.68 -47.98
CA VAL A 233 16.36 5.32 -49.20
C VAL A 233 14.83 5.25 -49.21
N GLY A 234 14.19 6.42 -49.22
CA GLY A 234 12.75 6.60 -49.02
C GLY A 234 12.42 7.41 -47.76
N TYR A 235 13.33 7.45 -46.78
CA TYR A 235 13.23 8.32 -45.60
C TYR A 235 14.20 9.50 -45.66
N TYR A 236 15.37 9.33 -46.29
CA TYR A 236 16.43 10.35 -46.32
C TYR A 236 17.15 10.42 -47.66
N ASP A 237 17.58 11.63 -48.01
CA ASP A 237 18.45 11.88 -49.16
C ASP A 237 19.92 11.58 -48.84
N ILE A 238 20.62 11.04 -49.84
CA ILE A 238 22.06 10.76 -49.79
C ILE A 238 22.77 11.87 -50.55
N SER A 239 23.67 12.61 -49.90
CA SER A 239 24.37 13.72 -50.58
C SER A 239 25.53 13.25 -51.45
N SER A 240 26.25 12.22 -51.00
CA SER A 240 27.42 11.68 -51.70
C SER A 240 27.78 10.29 -51.19
N THR A 241 28.52 9.54 -52.01
CA THR A 241 29.03 8.20 -51.69
C THR A 241 30.41 8.03 -52.30
N TRP A 242 31.34 7.44 -51.56
CA TRP A 242 32.71 7.15 -52.04
C TRP A 242 33.24 5.84 -51.47
N LEU A 243 34.27 5.29 -52.12
CA LEU A 243 34.94 4.06 -51.67
C LEU A 243 35.77 4.32 -50.41
N ASN A 244 35.72 3.40 -49.45
CA ASN A 244 36.57 3.41 -48.27
C ASN A 244 37.74 2.42 -48.42
N VAL A 245 38.71 2.45 -47.50
CA VAL A 245 39.78 1.46 -47.44
C VAL A 245 39.18 0.06 -47.18
N GLY A 246 39.44 -0.89 -48.07
CA GLY A 246 38.88 -2.25 -48.02
C GLY A 246 37.56 -2.41 -48.79
N ASP A 247 36.77 -3.44 -48.44
CA ASP A 247 35.52 -3.78 -49.15
C ASP A 247 34.29 -3.06 -48.54
N SER A 248 34.28 -1.73 -48.61
CA SER A 248 33.19 -0.89 -48.09
C SER A 248 33.07 0.47 -48.77
N ILE A 249 31.89 1.10 -48.62
CA ILE A 249 31.60 2.47 -49.04
C ILE A 249 31.28 3.36 -47.84
N VAL A 250 31.56 4.65 -47.95
CA VAL A 250 31.04 5.68 -47.04
C VAL A 250 29.89 6.41 -47.72
N VAL A 251 28.80 6.59 -46.98
CA VAL A 251 27.58 7.28 -47.42
C VAL A 251 27.35 8.49 -46.52
N ASN A 252 27.28 9.68 -47.11
CA ASN A 252 26.95 10.91 -46.40
C ASN A 252 25.44 11.15 -46.39
N ILE A 253 24.86 11.29 -45.19
CA ILE A 253 23.42 11.43 -44.94
C ILE A 253 23.22 12.67 -44.06
N PRO A 254 22.93 13.85 -44.64
CA PRO A 254 22.81 15.12 -43.92
C PRO A 254 21.85 15.10 -42.73
N ALA A 255 20.83 14.25 -42.76
CA ALA A 255 19.85 14.08 -41.68
C ALA A 255 20.47 13.59 -40.35
N LEU A 256 21.71 13.08 -40.36
CA LEU A 256 22.44 12.68 -39.14
C LEU A 256 22.98 13.86 -38.34
N ARG A 257 23.05 15.07 -38.91
CA ARG A 257 23.61 16.26 -38.24
C ARG A 257 23.07 16.53 -36.83
N PRO A 258 21.76 16.40 -36.53
CA PRO A 258 21.22 16.69 -35.21
C PRO A 258 21.67 15.73 -34.10
N ILE A 259 22.24 14.58 -34.46
CA ILE A 259 22.60 13.52 -33.51
C ILE A 259 24.11 13.29 -33.40
N LEU A 260 24.92 14.13 -34.05
CA LEU A 260 26.38 14.04 -33.97
C LEU A 260 26.86 14.36 -32.55
N LEU A 261 27.97 13.74 -32.18
CA LEU A 261 28.58 13.79 -30.85
C LEU A 261 29.96 14.45 -30.94
N HIS A 262 30.55 14.79 -29.80
CA HIS A 262 31.91 15.30 -29.76
C HIS A 262 32.95 14.19 -29.96
N SER A 263 32.62 12.99 -29.51
CA SER A 263 33.50 11.83 -29.54
C SER A 263 32.72 10.53 -29.78
N PHE A 264 33.39 9.53 -30.35
CA PHE A 264 32.83 8.19 -30.52
C PHE A 264 32.52 7.50 -29.18
N HIS A 265 33.28 7.81 -28.12
CA HIS A 265 33.08 7.25 -26.78
C HIS A 265 31.78 7.70 -26.10
N GLU A 266 31.09 8.69 -26.67
CA GLU A 266 29.79 9.18 -26.16
C GLU A 266 28.61 8.40 -26.74
N LYS A 267 28.83 7.49 -27.70
CA LYS A 267 27.77 6.72 -28.32
C LYS A 267 27.01 5.89 -27.29
N LYS A 268 25.71 6.14 -27.21
CA LYS A 268 24.73 5.38 -26.42
C LYS A 268 23.36 5.51 -27.07
N ILE A 269 22.48 4.55 -26.84
CA ILE A 269 21.09 4.68 -27.31
C ILE A 269 20.39 5.75 -26.46
N PRO A 270 19.76 6.78 -27.05
CA PRO A 270 18.99 7.77 -26.31
C PRO A 270 17.72 7.16 -25.68
N ILE A 271 17.25 7.72 -24.56
CA ILE A 271 16.15 7.14 -23.78
C ILE A 271 14.83 7.15 -24.55
N GLU A 272 14.63 8.15 -25.41
CA GLU A 272 13.49 8.31 -26.29
C GLU A 272 13.33 7.09 -27.20
N TYR A 273 14.46 6.54 -27.68
CA TYR A 273 14.48 5.32 -28.48
C TYR A 273 14.27 4.07 -27.63
N LEU A 274 14.82 4.02 -26.40
CA LEU A 274 14.62 2.90 -25.46
C LEU A 274 13.20 2.81 -24.90
N ARG A 275 12.40 3.88 -25.04
CA ARG A 275 10.99 3.96 -24.62
C ARG A 275 10.03 4.18 -25.78
N ALA A 276 10.50 4.15 -27.02
CA ALA A 276 9.67 4.20 -28.21
C ALA A 276 8.80 2.94 -28.36
N SER A 277 7.85 2.95 -29.29
CA SER A 277 6.98 1.79 -29.54
C SER A 277 7.78 0.51 -29.82
N HIS A 278 7.16 -0.64 -29.58
CA HIS A 278 7.77 -1.95 -29.84
C HIS A 278 8.37 -2.05 -31.27
N GLY A 279 7.64 -1.55 -32.27
CA GLY A 279 8.09 -1.53 -33.66
C GLY A 279 9.33 -0.66 -33.89
N GLN A 280 9.36 0.55 -33.31
CA GLN A 280 10.50 1.46 -33.41
C GLN A 280 11.75 0.89 -32.73
N ARG A 281 11.59 0.26 -31.56
CA ARG A 281 12.70 -0.42 -30.86
C ARG A 281 13.23 -1.63 -31.63
N LEU A 282 12.35 -2.39 -32.29
CA LEU A 282 12.78 -3.50 -33.13
C LEU A 282 13.54 -3.02 -34.37
N ARG A 283 13.09 -1.91 -34.99
CA ARG A 283 13.80 -1.25 -36.10
C ARG A 283 15.19 -0.78 -35.69
N LEU A 284 15.32 -0.19 -34.49
CA LEU A 284 16.61 0.17 -33.92
C LEU A 284 17.55 -1.03 -33.76
N LEU A 285 17.04 -2.13 -33.19
CA LEU A 285 17.81 -3.36 -33.03
C LEU A 285 18.27 -3.91 -34.39
N GLN A 286 17.43 -3.84 -35.43
CA GLN A 286 17.79 -4.26 -36.78
C GLN A 286 18.98 -3.47 -37.33
N GLY A 287 18.99 -2.14 -37.15
CA GLY A 287 20.11 -1.30 -37.55
C GLY A 287 21.42 -1.69 -36.84
N LEU A 288 21.36 -1.88 -35.51
CA LEU A 288 22.50 -2.31 -34.69
C LEU A 288 23.03 -3.70 -35.09
N MET A 289 22.12 -4.62 -35.40
CA MET A 289 22.50 -5.97 -35.80
C MET A 289 23.05 -6.02 -37.22
N ASP A 290 22.58 -5.14 -38.10
CA ASP A 290 23.04 -5.06 -39.48
C ASP A 290 24.38 -4.33 -39.62
N SER A 291 24.77 -3.47 -38.68
CA SER A 291 26.13 -2.92 -38.55
C SER A 291 27.08 -3.92 -37.88
N ASP A 292 27.08 -3.99 -36.56
CA ASP A 292 28.07 -4.72 -35.73
C ASP A 292 27.55 -6.05 -35.15
N GLY A 293 26.36 -6.47 -35.58
CA GLY A 293 25.77 -7.75 -35.19
C GLY A 293 26.03 -8.89 -36.16
N CYS A 294 25.96 -10.10 -35.63
CA CYS A 294 25.93 -11.34 -36.40
C CYS A 294 25.00 -12.38 -35.75
N VAL A 295 24.52 -13.31 -36.58
CA VAL A 295 23.77 -14.50 -36.12
C VAL A 295 24.48 -15.75 -36.61
N ASN A 296 24.98 -16.55 -35.67
CA ASN A 296 25.63 -17.82 -35.93
C ASN A 296 24.59 -18.92 -36.22
N GLY A 297 24.86 -19.81 -37.17
CA GLY A 297 24.04 -20.99 -37.47
C GLY A 297 23.97 -22.01 -36.32
N LEU A 298 24.89 -21.96 -35.35
CA LEU A 298 24.84 -22.77 -34.13
C LEU A 298 23.78 -22.21 -33.16
N LYS A 299 22.59 -22.85 -33.16
CA LYS A 299 21.47 -22.56 -32.24
C LYS A 299 20.94 -21.12 -32.30
N GLY A 300 21.14 -20.42 -33.43
CA GLY A 300 20.67 -19.05 -33.64
C GLY A 300 21.26 -18.05 -32.64
N GLN A 301 22.52 -18.23 -32.22
CA GLN A 301 23.17 -17.29 -31.31
C GLN A 301 23.43 -15.95 -32.03
N ALA A 302 22.80 -14.89 -31.54
CA ALA A 302 23.07 -13.52 -31.96
C ALA A 302 24.13 -12.89 -31.05
N ILE A 303 25.05 -12.15 -31.66
CA ILE A 303 26.09 -11.40 -30.96
C ILE A 303 26.16 -10.01 -31.56
N TYR A 304 25.96 -8.99 -30.73
CA TYR A 304 26.35 -7.62 -31.02
C TYR A 304 27.69 -7.33 -30.34
N THR A 305 28.60 -6.67 -31.04
CA THR A 305 29.97 -6.40 -30.57
C THR A 305 30.21 -4.90 -30.52
N SER A 306 30.82 -4.39 -29.45
CA SER A 306 31.28 -3.01 -29.39
C SER A 306 32.51 -2.90 -28.48
N THR A 307 33.36 -1.90 -28.72
CA THR A 307 34.40 -1.46 -27.78
C THR A 307 33.85 -0.50 -26.73
N GLU A 308 32.65 0.06 -26.95
CA GLU A 308 32.04 1.03 -26.06
C GLU A 308 31.11 0.36 -25.05
N LYS A 309 31.47 0.47 -23.76
CA LYS A 309 30.72 -0.12 -22.65
C LYS A 309 29.31 0.47 -22.55
N MET A 310 29.19 1.79 -22.59
CA MET A 310 27.91 2.51 -22.48
C MET A 310 26.95 2.12 -23.60
N LEU A 311 27.45 1.99 -24.84
CA LEU A 311 26.66 1.52 -25.95
C LEU A 311 26.17 0.09 -25.71
N SER A 312 27.06 -0.81 -25.31
CA SER A 312 26.74 -2.22 -25.03
C SER A 312 25.69 -2.37 -23.92
N GLU A 313 25.77 -1.58 -22.85
CA GLU A 313 24.78 -1.56 -21.77
C GLU A 313 23.42 -1.05 -22.26
N SER A 314 23.39 0.01 -23.08
CA SER A 314 22.14 0.52 -23.67
C SER A 314 21.50 -0.45 -24.67
N VAL A 315 22.30 -1.20 -25.44
CA VAL A 315 21.82 -2.29 -26.31
C VAL A 315 21.23 -3.44 -25.49
N SER A 316 21.84 -3.76 -24.34
CA SER A 316 21.29 -4.74 -23.42
C SER A 316 19.92 -4.30 -22.85
N GLU A 317 19.78 -3.03 -22.47
CA GLU A 317 18.49 -2.48 -22.07
C GLU A 317 17.45 -2.55 -23.19
N LEU A 318 17.82 -2.17 -24.42
CA LEU A 318 16.94 -2.29 -25.58
C LEU A 318 16.40 -3.71 -25.71
N LEU A 319 17.28 -4.72 -25.60
CA LEU A 319 16.90 -6.13 -25.67
C LEU A 319 15.93 -6.52 -24.54
N TRP A 320 16.21 -6.13 -23.29
CA TRP A 320 15.28 -6.43 -22.18
C TRP A 320 13.92 -5.74 -22.36
N SER A 321 13.90 -4.49 -22.85
CA SER A 321 12.66 -3.77 -23.14
C SER A 321 11.83 -4.48 -24.24
N LEU A 322 12.48 -5.20 -25.16
CA LEU A 322 11.85 -6.04 -26.19
C LEU A 322 11.44 -7.42 -25.67
N GLY A 323 11.64 -7.72 -24.37
CA GLY A 323 11.41 -9.05 -23.79
C GLY A 323 12.45 -10.09 -24.23
N ILE A 324 13.61 -9.64 -24.71
CA ILE A 324 14.70 -10.49 -25.20
C ILE A 324 15.76 -10.62 -24.11
N LYS A 325 15.94 -11.84 -23.60
CA LYS A 325 17.03 -12.14 -22.68
C LYS A 325 18.38 -12.04 -23.40
N ASN A 326 19.30 -11.30 -22.79
CA ASN A 326 20.67 -11.18 -23.26
C ASN A 326 21.66 -11.31 -22.08
N ALA A 327 22.96 -11.37 -22.39
CA ALA A 327 24.04 -11.24 -21.42
C ALA A 327 25.25 -10.56 -22.08
N ILE A 328 25.99 -9.77 -21.31
CA ILE A 328 27.24 -9.15 -21.74
C ILE A 328 28.42 -10.01 -21.30
N SER A 329 29.39 -10.22 -22.19
CA SER A 329 30.69 -10.82 -21.86
C SER A 329 31.83 -10.00 -22.43
N GLU A 330 32.93 -9.91 -21.71
CA GLU A 330 34.12 -9.14 -22.09
C GLU A 330 35.20 -10.05 -22.70
N ALA A 331 36.00 -9.50 -23.62
CA ALA A 331 37.22 -10.12 -24.12
C ALA A 331 38.25 -9.04 -24.47
N GLU A 332 39.52 -9.44 -24.53
CA GLU A 332 40.58 -8.56 -25.02
C GLU A 332 40.43 -8.33 -26.54
N SER A 333 40.47 -7.07 -26.95
CA SER A 333 40.49 -6.70 -28.36
C SER A 333 41.83 -7.09 -28.97
N THR A 334 41.77 -7.77 -30.12
CA THR A 334 42.97 -8.22 -30.82
C THR A 334 42.90 -7.93 -32.31
N GLN A 335 44.00 -7.41 -32.86
CA GLN A 335 44.17 -7.15 -34.28
C GLN A 335 45.07 -8.20 -34.95
N ARG A 336 44.93 -8.33 -36.27
CA ARG A 336 45.80 -9.20 -37.07
C ARG A 336 47.22 -8.64 -37.10
N VAL A 337 48.20 -9.52 -37.00
CA VAL A 337 49.62 -9.15 -37.17
C VAL A 337 49.94 -8.89 -38.64
N ASP A 338 49.29 -9.62 -39.56
CA ASP A 338 49.40 -9.44 -41.00
C ASP A 338 48.01 -9.55 -41.66
N TRP A 339 47.63 -8.53 -42.43
CA TRP A 339 46.34 -8.44 -43.12
C TRP A 339 46.31 -9.19 -44.45
N ASN A 340 47.48 -9.58 -44.98
CA ASN A 340 47.60 -10.35 -46.22
C ASN A 340 47.34 -11.86 -46.02
N LEU A 341 47.45 -12.35 -44.78
CA LEU A 341 47.16 -13.74 -44.43
C LEU A 341 45.68 -13.94 -44.08
N LYS A 342 45.18 -15.16 -44.31
CA LYS A 342 43.83 -15.54 -43.87
C LYS A 342 43.74 -15.41 -42.35
N SER A 343 42.58 -15.01 -41.85
CA SER A 343 42.37 -14.79 -40.40
C SER A 343 42.65 -16.01 -39.52
N SER A 344 42.54 -17.22 -40.08
CA SER A 344 42.83 -18.49 -39.40
C SER A 344 44.32 -18.82 -39.31
N GLU A 345 45.14 -18.15 -40.11
CA GLU A 345 46.57 -18.40 -40.30
C GLU A 345 47.43 -17.22 -39.81
N CYS A 346 46.85 -16.04 -39.59
CA CYS A 346 47.55 -14.89 -39.04
C CYS A 346 47.60 -14.92 -37.50
N GLY A 347 48.76 -14.60 -36.92
CA GLY A 347 48.87 -14.30 -35.50
C GLY A 347 48.01 -13.10 -35.10
N ARG A 348 47.68 -12.97 -33.81
CA ARG A 348 46.93 -11.82 -33.27
C ARG A 348 47.73 -11.12 -32.19
N ILE A 349 47.67 -9.79 -32.17
CA ILE A 349 48.27 -8.95 -31.12
C ILE A 349 47.16 -8.18 -30.40
N SER A 350 47.31 -8.00 -29.09
CA SER A 350 46.38 -7.20 -28.28
C SER A 350 46.39 -5.74 -28.74
N THR A 351 45.22 -5.12 -28.78
CA THR A 351 45.08 -3.67 -29.03
C THR A 351 45.04 -2.87 -27.73
N GLY A 352 45.02 -3.52 -26.56
CA GLY A 352 44.84 -2.88 -25.25
C GLY A 352 43.39 -2.49 -24.91
N GLU A 353 42.45 -2.66 -25.85
CA GLU A 353 41.04 -2.31 -25.69
C GLU A 353 40.20 -3.51 -25.23
N THR A 354 39.04 -3.25 -24.63
CA THR A 354 38.08 -4.30 -24.23
C THR A 354 36.93 -4.40 -25.23
N LEU A 355 36.63 -5.62 -25.68
CA LEU A 355 35.44 -5.93 -26.47
C LEU A 355 34.30 -6.39 -25.57
N TYR A 356 33.14 -5.77 -25.74
CA TYR A 356 31.89 -6.15 -25.10
C TYR A 356 31.00 -6.88 -26.10
N TYR A 357 30.67 -8.13 -25.80
CA TYR A 357 29.76 -8.94 -26.58
C TYR A 357 28.40 -9.04 -25.91
N VAL A 358 27.36 -8.47 -26.51
CA VAL A 358 25.97 -8.65 -26.10
C VAL A 358 25.41 -9.89 -26.80
N LYS A 359 25.23 -10.97 -26.06
CA LYS A 359 24.86 -12.30 -26.59
C LYS A 359 23.39 -12.60 -26.27
N PHE A 360 22.63 -13.00 -27.28
CA PHE A 360 21.23 -13.39 -27.15
C PHE A 360 20.83 -14.45 -28.20
N THR A 361 19.58 -14.86 -28.22
CA THR A 361 19.07 -15.86 -29.20
C THR A 361 18.18 -15.18 -30.23
N ALA A 362 18.51 -15.36 -31.51
CA ALA A 362 17.72 -14.92 -32.65
C ALA A 362 16.60 -15.94 -32.92
N PHE A 363 15.35 -15.54 -32.71
CA PHE A 363 14.19 -16.38 -33.02
C PHE A 363 13.59 -16.04 -34.38
N GLU A 364 13.09 -17.05 -35.09
CA GLU A 364 12.43 -16.88 -36.40
C GLU A 364 11.21 -15.94 -36.33
N ASP A 365 10.50 -15.93 -35.19
CA ASP A 365 9.31 -15.11 -34.95
C ASP A 365 9.63 -13.67 -34.52
N THR A 366 10.90 -13.31 -34.39
CA THR A 366 11.34 -11.95 -34.05
C THR A 366 12.42 -11.53 -35.03
N ARG A 367 12.08 -10.63 -35.94
CA ARG A 367 13.01 -10.13 -36.94
C ARG A 367 13.99 -9.14 -36.32
N ILE A 368 15.15 -9.64 -35.89
CA ILE A 368 16.20 -8.86 -35.23
C ILE A 368 17.23 -8.27 -36.21
N CYS A 369 17.23 -8.71 -37.47
CA CYS A 369 18.06 -8.17 -38.54
C CYS A 369 17.18 -7.66 -39.69
N GLY A 370 17.51 -6.51 -40.27
CA GLY A 370 16.90 -6.00 -41.49
C GLY A 370 17.38 -6.80 -42.70
N LEU A 371 18.66 -7.17 -42.72
CA LEU A 371 19.30 -7.96 -43.78
C LEU A 371 18.89 -9.44 -43.72
N THR A 372 18.28 -9.93 -44.80
CA THR A 372 17.84 -11.33 -44.93
C THR A 372 18.98 -12.33 -44.72
N ARG A 373 20.18 -11.99 -45.22
CA ARG A 373 21.39 -12.83 -45.09
C ARG A 373 21.80 -13.04 -43.63
N LYS A 374 21.62 -12.06 -42.75
CA LYS A 374 21.93 -12.16 -41.31
C LYS A 374 20.81 -12.88 -40.55
N GLN A 375 19.54 -12.63 -40.91
CA GLN A 375 18.38 -13.27 -40.27
C GLN A 375 18.28 -14.79 -40.54
N LYS A 376 18.84 -15.27 -41.66
CA LYS A 376 18.70 -16.68 -42.13
C LYS A 376 19.13 -17.74 -41.11
N ASN A 377 20.01 -17.39 -40.18
CA ASN A 377 20.54 -18.30 -39.16
C ASN A 377 19.73 -18.28 -37.85
N SER A 378 18.59 -17.59 -37.82
CA SER A 378 17.67 -17.62 -36.66
C SER A 378 17.12 -19.03 -36.42
N THR A 379 16.58 -19.26 -35.22
CA THR A 379 16.11 -20.58 -34.79
C THR A 379 14.65 -20.54 -34.34
N LYS A 380 13.93 -21.66 -34.48
CA LYS A 380 12.57 -21.79 -33.95
C LYS A 380 12.53 -21.55 -32.45
N ARG A 381 11.55 -20.77 -31.99
CA ARG A 381 11.36 -20.51 -30.56
C ARG A 381 10.95 -21.78 -29.85
N ASN A 382 11.76 -22.21 -28.90
CA ASN A 382 11.43 -23.32 -28.00
C ASN A 382 11.22 -22.78 -26.58
N PRO A 383 9.99 -22.79 -26.05
CA PRO A 383 9.66 -22.18 -24.74
C PRO A 383 10.33 -22.87 -23.55
N ARG A 384 10.97 -24.05 -23.74
CA ARG A 384 11.67 -24.78 -22.68
C ARG A 384 13.14 -24.37 -22.52
N THR A 385 13.69 -23.56 -23.43
CA THR A 385 15.11 -23.18 -23.48
C THR A 385 15.49 -22.12 -22.44
N ARG A 386 16.81 -21.90 -22.28
CA ARG A 386 17.37 -20.95 -21.31
C ARG A 386 17.08 -19.47 -21.64
N SER A 387 16.62 -19.15 -22.84
CA SER A 387 16.32 -17.78 -23.28
C SER A 387 15.06 -17.21 -22.63
N HIS A 388 14.16 -18.06 -22.13
CA HIS A 388 12.89 -17.66 -21.51
C HIS A 388 12.98 -17.47 -19.99
N PHE A 389 14.15 -17.75 -19.40
CA PHE A 389 14.34 -17.74 -17.95
C PHE A 389 15.67 -17.13 -17.53
N ARG A 390 15.65 -16.32 -16.49
CA ARG A 390 16.80 -15.84 -15.74
C ARG A 390 17.24 -16.86 -14.68
N TYR A 391 18.55 -16.99 -14.47
CA TYR A 391 19.10 -17.94 -13.50
C TYR A 391 19.88 -17.18 -12.45
N ILE A 392 19.75 -17.59 -11.19
CA ILE A 392 20.51 -17.02 -10.08
C ILE A 392 21.93 -17.59 -10.10
N ASP A 393 22.92 -16.71 -10.08
CA ASP A 393 24.34 -17.05 -9.90
C ASP A 393 24.63 -17.26 -8.42
N ARG A 394 24.44 -16.21 -7.61
CA ARG A 394 24.65 -16.27 -6.16
C ARG A 394 23.76 -15.32 -5.38
N ILE A 395 23.56 -15.65 -4.10
CA ILE A 395 22.82 -14.85 -3.12
C ILE A 395 23.76 -14.64 -1.93
N ILE A 396 23.95 -13.38 -1.53
CA ILE A 396 24.89 -12.99 -0.48
C ILE A 396 24.13 -12.18 0.57
N PRO A 397 24.23 -12.50 1.88
CA PRO A 397 23.67 -11.64 2.93
C PRO A 397 24.34 -10.26 2.91
N ILE A 398 23.56 -9.21 3.10
CA ILE A 398 24.06 -7.82 3.15
C ILE A 398 23.43 -7.06 4.32
N LYS A 399 24.04 -5.93 4.71
CA LYS A 399 23.43 -5.00 5.67
C LYS A 399 22.24 -4.29 5.00
N ASN A 400 21.08 -4.31 5.66
CA ASN A 400 19.93 -3.54 5.21
C ASN A 400 20.22 -2.04 5.35
N ARG A 401 20.10 -1.30 4.25
CA ARG A 401 20.31 0.17 4.16
C ARG A 401 18.99 0.93 3.91
N GLY A 402 17.86 0.27 4.13
CA GLY A 402 16.52 0.74 3.83
C GLY A 402 15.91 -0.08 2.69
N MET A 403 14.73 -0.63 2.94
CA MET A 403 13.94 -1.37 1.96
C MET A 403 12.49 -0.91 2.00
N GLN A 404 11.82 -0.92 0.85
CA GLN A 404 10.42 -0.53 0.71
C GLN A 404 9.68 -1.44 -0.25
N CYS A 405 8.35 -1.41 -0.16
CA CYS A 405 7.44 -2.08 -1.06
C CYS A 405 6.45 -1.06 -1.61
N ILE A 406 6.02 -1.28 -2.86
CA ILE A 406 4.93 -0.54 -3.49
C ILE A 406 3.85 -1.52 -3.91
N GLN A 407 2.62 -1.02 -3.98
CA GLN A 407 1.49 -1.71 -4.58
C GLN A 407 1.10 -0.98 -5.86
N VAL A 408 0.79 -1.76 -6.89
CA VAL A 408 0.35 -1.25 -8.19
C VAL A 408 -1.05 -1.76 -8.52
N ASP A 409 -1.74 -1.04 -9.40
CA ASP A 409 -3.09 -1.35 -9.87
C ASP A 409 -3.16 -2.37 -11.03
N SER A 410 -2.01 -2.92 -11.47
CA SER A 410 -1.98 -3.98 -12.48
C SER A 410 -2.81 -5.19 -12.03
N PRO A 411 -3.60 -5.84 -12.92
CA PRO A 411 -4.40 -7.02 -12.59
C PRO A 411 -3.63 -8.17 -11.93
N SER A 412 -2.34 -8.30 -12.25
CA SER A 412 -1.47 -9.34 -11.69
C SER A 412 -0.86 -8.95 -10.33
N HIS A 413 -0.93 -7.66 -10.00
CA HIS A 413 -0.24 -6.98 -8.90
C HIS A 413 1.27 -7.25 -8.89
N GLN A 414 1.80 -7.45 -10.09
CA GLN A 414 3.23 -7.46 -10.36
C GLN A 414 3.62 -6.13 -10.97
N TYR A 415 4.83 -5.71 -10.64
CA TYR A 415 5.51 -4.64 -11.34
C TYR A 415 6.94 -5.08 -11.63
N LEU A 416 7.54 -4.45 -12.62
CA LEU A 416 8.90 -4.71 -13.05
C LEU A 416 9.88 -3.93 -12.16
N ILE A 417 11.02 -4.56 -11.82
CA ILE A 417 12.12 -3.94 -11.08
C ILE A 417 13.47 -4.26 -11.76
N GLY A 418 14.48 -3.44 -11.45
CA GLY A 418 15.83 -3.58 -11.97
C GLY A 418 15.99 -3.09 -13.41
N LYS A 419 17.24 -3.07 -13.90
CA LYS A 419 17.58 -2.73 -15.30
C LYS A 419 17.01 -3.74 -16.30
N SER A 420 16.70 -4.92 -15.78
CA SER A 420 16.41 -6.10 -16.57
C SER A 420 14.95 -6.55 -16.49
N TYR A 421 14.07 -5.69 -15.96
CA TYR A 421 12.61 -5.81 -16.01
C TYR A 421 12.08 -7.09 -15.36
N LEU A 422 12.24 -7.22 -14.03
CA LEU A 422 11.93 -8.45 -13.27
C LEU A 422 10.61 -8.34 -12.47
N PRO A 423 9.69 -9.34 -12.50
CA PRO A 423 8.36 -9.27 -11.84
C PRO A 423 8.26 -9.76 -10.36
N THR A 424 7.28 -9.26 -9.55
CA THR A 424 7.00 -9.60 -8.10
C THR A 424 5.48 -9.68 -7.71
N HIS A 425 4.97 -10.03 -6.50
CA HIS A 425 3.55 -10.51 -6.25
C HIS A 425 2.77 -10.14 -4.92
N ASN A 426 1.43 -10.40 -4.79
CA ASN A 426 0.61 -10.59 -3.52
C ASN A 426 -0.72 -11.47 -3.51
N SER A 427 -1.11 -12.00 -2.31
CA SER A 427 -2.28 -12.78 -1.71
C SER A 427 -2.85 -14.13 -2.28
N GLU A 428 -3.21 -15.13 -1.41
CA GLU A 428 -3.63 -16.52 -1.81
C GLU A 428 -4.83 -17.22 -1.11
N LEU A 429 -5.13 -17.00 0.19
CA LEU A 429 -6.14 -17.82 0.93
C LEU A 429 -7.60 -17.54 0.54
N ALA A 430 -7.97 -16.28 0.34
CA ALA A 430 -9.32 -15.85 -0.05
C ALA A 430 -9.77 -16.50 -1.37
N ALA A 431 -8.83 -16.72 -2.28
CA ALA A 431 -9.07 -17.37 -3.56
C ALA A 431 -9.44 -18.86 -3.43
N ALA A 432 -8.81 -19.57 -2.47
CA ALA A 432 -9.11 -20.97 -2.22
C ALA A 432 -10.53 -21.17 -1.70
N VAL A 433 -10.99 -20.30 -0.78
CA VAL A 433 -12.35 -20.34 -0.24
C VAL A 433 -13.39 -20.00 -1.31
N ALA A 434 -13.14 -18.98 -2.15
CA ALA A 434 -14.02 -18.66 -3.26
C ALA A 434 -14.21 -19.86 -4.22
N LEU A 435 -13.13 -20.59 -4.52
CA LEU A 435 -13.20 -21.79 -5.36
C LEU A 435 -13.93 -22.95 -4.69
N LEU A 436 -13.76 -23.14 -3.38
CA LEU A 436 -14.50 -24.15 -2.61
C LEU A 436 -16.01 -23.89 -2.70
N LEU A 437 -16.45 -22.66 -2.43
CA LEU A 437 -17.86 -22.26 -2.54
C LEU A 437 -18.41 -22.43 -3.97
N THR A 438 -17.57 -22.23 -4.98
CA THR A 438 -17.97 -22.33 -6.39
C THR A 438 -18.04 -23.76 -6.90
N CYS A 439 -17.09 -24.62 -6.49
CA CYS A 439 -16.86 -25.93 -7.13
C CYS A 439 -17.01 -27.13 -6.19
N GLY A 440 -16.82 -26.94 -4.88
CA GLY A 440 -16.77 -28.03 -3.91
C GLY A 440 -17.95 -28.07 -2.94
N ASP A 441 -18.72 -27.00 -2.82
CA ASP A 441 -19.76 -26.90 -1.78
C ASP A 441 -21.06 -27.67 -2.11
N GLY A 442 -21.12 -28.35 -3.26
CA GLY A 442 -22.23 -29.23 -3.64
C GLY A 442 -23.51 -28.52 -4.07
N GLU A 443 -23.47 -27.20 -4.26
CA GLU A 443 -24.64 -26.37 -4.56
C GLU A 443 -24.81 -26.12 -6.07
N GLU A 444 -26.03 -26.38 -6.57
CA GLU A 444 -26.42 -26.13 -7.95
C GLU A 444 -26.56 -24.63 -8.22
N ARG A 445 -25.93 -24.18 -9.32
CA ARG A 445 -25.92 -22.77 -9.78
C ARG A 445 -25.51 -21.78 -8.69
N ALA A 446 -24.52 -22.13 -7.86
CA ALA A 446 -24.02 -21.26 -6.81
C ALA A 446 -23.43 -19.98 -7.41
N GLU A 447 -23.88 -18.82 -6.91
CA GLU A 447 -23.32 -17.51 -7.27
C GLU A 447 -22.35 -17.04 -6.17
N VAL A 448 -21.07 -16.94 -6.53
CA VAL A 448 -20.00 -16.52 -5.62
C VAL A 448 -19.44 -15.19 -6.09
N TYR A 449 -19.25 -14.24 -5.17
CA TYR A 449 -18.79 -12.90 -5.50
C TYR A 449 -17.56 -12.47 -4.72
N GLY A 450 -16.63 -11.81 -5.41
CA GLY A 450 -15.45 -11.18 -4.82
C GLY A 450 -15.67 -9.69 -4.71
N CYS A 451 -15.54 -9.16 -3.49
CA CYS A 451 -15.79 -7.77 -3.16
C CYS A 451 -14.60 -7.16 -2.42
N ALA A 452 -14.28 -5.91 -2.75
CA ALA A 452 -13.29 -5.07 -2.07
C ALA A 452 -13.71 -3.60 -2.28
N ALA A 453 -13.06 -2.66 -1.59
CA ALA A 453 -13.43 -1.24 -1.70
C ALA A 453 -13.18 -0.71 -3.12
N ASP A 454 -12.13 -1.23 -3.73
CA ASP A 454 -11.79 -1.02 -5.13
C ASP A 454 -11.90 -2.33 -5.94
N ARG A 455 -12.38 -2.22 -7.18
CA ARG A 455 -12.59 -3.37 -8.08
C ARG A 455 -11.27 -4.06 -8.44
N GLN A 456 -10.16 -3.30 -8.52
CA GLN A 456 -8.86 -3.89 -8.84
C GLN A 456 -8.38 -4.76 -7.68
N GLN A 457 -8.65 -4.37 -6.43
CA GLN A 457 -8.37 -5.22 -5.27
C GLN A 457 -9.15 -6.55 -5.31
N ALA A 458 -10.44 -6.54 -5.64
CA ALA A 458 -11.21 -7.77 -5.78
C ALA A 458 -10.71 -8.65 -6.96
N THR A 459 -10.11 -8.01 -7.97
CA THR A 459 -9.47 -8.71 -9.10
C THR A 459 -8.24 -9.53 -8.67
N ILE A 460 -7.52 -9.11 -7.62
CA ILE A 460 -6.41 -9.88 -7.02
C ILE A 460 -6.84 -11.31 -6.72
N VAL A 461 -7.91 -11.43 -5.93
CA VAL A 461 -8.43 -12.71 -5.44
C VAL A 461 -8.93 -13.55 -6.62
N PHE A 462 -9.52 -12.91 -7.62
CA PHE A 462 -9.97 -13.55 -8.85
C PHE A 462 -8.82 -14.15 -9.67
N ASP A 463 -7.77 -13.39 -9.95
CA ASP A 463 -6.70 -13.87 -10.80
C ASP A 463 -5.92 -15.01 -10.12
N VAL A 464 -5.78 -14.96 -8.80
CA VAL A 464 -5.25 -16.07 -7.99
C VAL A 464 -6.13 -17.32 -8.09
N ALA A 465 -7.45 -17.17 -7.98
CA ALA A 465 -8.39 -18.29 -8.12
C ALA A 465 -8.34 -18.89 -9.54
N ALA A 466 -8.28 -18.04 -10.57
CA ALA A 466 -8.13 -18.47 -11.96
C ALA A 466 -6.85 -19.29 -12.16
N ASP A 467 -5.75 -18.89 -11.51
CA ASP A 467 -4.48 -19.59 -11.56
C ASP A 467 -4.53 -20.93 -10.80
N MET A 468 -5.20 -21.00 -9.63
CA MET A 468 -5.43 -22.25 -8.89
C MET A 468 -6.19 -23.26 -9.76
N VAL A 469 -7.22 -22.80 -10.48
CA VAL A 469 -7.99 -23.62 -11.43
C VAL A 469 -7.10 -24.14 -12.54
N ARG A 470 -6.32 -23.27 -13.20
CA ARG A 470 -5.41 -23.66 -14.30
C ARG A 470 -4.37 -24.69 -13.84
N MET A 471 -3.90 -24.58 -12.60
CA MET A 471 -2.91 -25.48 -12.02
C MET A 471 -3.49 -26.79 -11.48
N CYS A 472 -4.80 -26.86 -11.27
CA CYS A 472 -5.50 -28.08 -10.84
C CYS A 472 -6.09 -28.81 -12.05
N PRO A 473 -5.54 -29.97 -12.49
CA PRO A 473 -6.00 -30.66 -13.69
C PRO A 473 -7.49 -31.06 -13.66
N ALA A 474 -8.02 -31.35 -12.47
CA ALA A 474 -9.43 -31.73 -12.30
C ALA A 474 -10.36 -30.53 -12.52
N LEU A 475 -10.01 -29.35 -11.95
CA LEU A 475 -10.80 -28.12 -12.13
C LEU A 475 -10.63 -27.55 -13.53
N ASN A 476 -9.41 -27.53 -14.09
CA ASN A 476 -9.13 -26.99 -15.43
C ASN A 476 -9.96 -27.67 -16.54
N LYS A 477 -10.37 -28.94 -16.36
CA LYS A 477 -11.24 -29.66 -17.30
C LYS A 477 -12.73 -29.33 -17.15
N ARG A 478 -13.15 -28.79 -16.00
CA ARG A 478 -14.56 -28.60 -15.61
C ARG A 478 -14.93 -27.13 -15.45
N VAL A 479 -13.95 -26.24 -15.51
CA VAL A 479 -14.09 -24.81 -15.25
C VAL A 479 -13.75 -24.01 -16.51
N LYS A 480 -14.63 -23.08 -16.88
CA LYS A 480 -14.42 -22.10 -17.95
C LYS A 480 -14.10 -20.74 -17.34
N ILE A 481 -12.97 -20.15 -17.73
CA ILE A 481 -12.54 -18.83 -17.24
C ILE A 481 -12.83 -17.77 -18.30
N LEU A 482 -13.66 -16.78 -17.97
CA LEU A 482 -13.96 -15.60 -18.78
C LEU A 482 -13.19 -14.40 -18.22
N ALA A 483 -11.96 -14.20 -18.69
CA ALA A 483 -11.06 -13.19 -18.14
C ALA A 483 -11.55 -11.75 -18.30
N SER A 484 -12.22 -11.41 -19.41
CA SER A 484 -12.74 -10.06 -19.68
C SER A 484 -13.86 -9.64 -18.72
N GLN A 485 -14.72 -10.59 -18.36
CA GLN A 485 -15.81 -10.38 -17.40
C GLN A 485 -15.38 -10.62 -15.94
N LYS A 486 -14.12 -11.03 -15.73
CA LYS A 486 -13.59 -11.49 -14.43
C LYS A 486 -14.56 -12.50 -13.79
N ARG A 487 -14.88 -13.56 -14.56
CA ARG A 487 -15.82 -14.62 -14.18
C ARG A 487 -15.21 -16.01 -14.39
N ILE A 488 -15.40 -16.90 -13.42
CA ILE A 488 -15.02 -18.31 -13.44
C ILE A 488 -16.31 -19.12 -13.38
N ILE A 489 -16.54 -20.04 -14.32
CA ILE A 489 -17.78 -20.82 -14.40
C ILE A 489 -17.44 -22.30 -14.20
N PHE A 490 -17.98 -22.91 -13.16
CA PHE A 490 -17.91 -24.36 -12.96
C PHE A 490 -19.07 -25.02 -13.70
N GLN A 491 -18.75 -25.71 -14.80
CA GLN A 491 -19.75 -26.24 -15.73
C GLN A 491 -20.66 -27.32 -15.15
N PRO A 492 -20.20 -28.26 -14.28
CA PRO A 492 -21.04 -29.35 -13.79
C PRO A 492 -22.32 -28.90 -13.09
N THR A 493 -22.26 -27.85 -12.28
CA THR A 493 -23.41 -27.29 -11.56
C THR A 493 -23.86 -25.95 -12.14
N ASN A 494 -23.19 -25.47 -13.19
CA ASN A 494 -23.33 -24.13 -13.74
C ASN A 494 -23.19 -22.99 -12.68
N SER A 495 -22.37 -23.23 -11.65
CA SER A 495 -21.99 -22.26 -10.62
C SER A 495 -20.94 -21.29 -11.15
N PHE A 496 -20.81 -20.11 -10.55
CA PHE A 496 -19.77 -19.15 -10.95
C PHE A 496 -19.20 -18.32 -9.81
N TYR A 497 -17.95 -17.89 -9.99
CA TYR A 497 -17.30 -16.86 -9.20
C TYR A 497 -17.06 -15.61 -10.05
N GLN A 498 -17.45 -14.43 -9.56
CA GLN A 498 -17.32 -13.16 -10.28
C GLN A 498 -16.90 -11.99 -9.39
N VAL A 499 -16.11 -11.07 -9.95
CA VAL A 499 -15.79 -9.78 -9.30
C VAL A 499 -16.88 -8.75 -9.59
N LEU A 500 -17.38 -8.08 -8.54
CA LEU A 500 -18.32 -6.96 -8.68
C LEU A 500 -17.59 -5.62 -8.60
N SER A 501 -18.03 -4.65 -9.41
CA SER A 501 -17.62 -3.25 -9.25
C SER A 501 -18.48 -2.54 -8.21
N ALA A 502 -17.96 -1.45 -7.64
CA ALA A 502 -18.71 -0.56 -6.76
C ALA A 502 -20.08 -0.21 -7.37
N GLU A 503 -20.15 0.18 -8.64
CA GLU A 503 -21.38 0.57 -9.37
C GLU A 503 -22.50 -0.50 -9.46
N ALA A 504 -22.23 -1.76 -9.10
CA ALA A 504 -23.19 -2.86 -9.19
C ALA A 504 -24.30 -2.81 -8.12
N TYR A 505 -24.26 -1.89 -7.14
CA TYR A 505 -25.30 -1.72 -6.11
C TYR A 505 -26.69 -1.36 -6.64
N SER A 506 -26.79 -0.94 -7.91
CA SER A 506 -28.06 -0.60 -8.58
C SER A 506 -28.86 -1.83 -9.06
N LYS A 507 -28.29 -3.03 -9.00
CA LYS A 507 -28.92 -4.27 -9.46
C LYS A 507 -29.50 -5.05 -8.28
N HIS A 508 -30.80 -4.93 -8.04
CA HIS A 508 -31.51 -5.82 -7.13
C HIS A 508 -31.72 -7.21 -7.79
N GLY A 509 -31.52 -8.32 -7.05
CA GLY A 509 -31.88 -9.67 -7.51
C GLY A 509 -30.77 -10.73 -7.60
N PHE A 510 -29.66 -10.62 -6.86
CA PHE A 510 -28.63 -11.68 -6.82
C PHE A 510 -29.09 -12.92 -6.04
N ASN A 511 -28.68 -14.11 -6.46
CA ASN A 511 -28.97 -15.38 -5.78
C ASN A 511 -27.69 -15.93 -5.12
N ILE A 512 -27.26 -15.23 -4.08
CA ILE A 512 -25.91 -15.38 -3.53
C ILE A 512 -25.76 -16.68 -2.74
N HIS A 513 -24.75 -17.47 -3.12
CA HIS A 513 -24.26 -18.60 -2.33
C HIS A 513 -23.00 -18.23 -1.51
N GLY A 514 -22.14 -17.36 -2.05
CA GLY A 514 -20.90 -16.98 -1.39
C GLY A 514 -20.48 -15.55 -1.66
N VAL A 515 -19.91 -14.89 -0.65
CA VAL A 515 -19.23 -13.59 -0.84
C VAL A 515 -17.90 -13.62 -0.12
N VAL A 516 -16.85 -13.16 -0.78
CA VAL A 516 -15.54 -12.96 -0.19
C VAL A 516 -15.25 -11.47 -0.18
N PHE A 517 -15.26 -10.86 1.00
CA PHE A 517 -14.79 -9.49 1.22
C PHE A 517 -13.33 -9.55 1.66
N ASP A 518 -12.44 -8.97 0.86
CA ASP A 518 -11.04 -8.76 1.24
C ASP A 518 -10.84 -7.30 1.69
N GLU A 519 -10.04 -7.11 2.72
CA GLU A 519 -9.73 -5.81 3.33
C GLU A 519 -10.98 -4.98 3.71
N LEU A 520 -11.93 -5.57 4.47
CA LEU A 520 -13.19 -4.91 4.84
C LEU A 520 -13.01 -3.52 5.49
N HIS A 521 -11.93 -3.28 6.24
CA HIS A 521 -11.63 -1.98 6.86
C HIS A 521 -11.49 -0.82 5.86
N THR A 522 -11.27 -1.12 4.59
CA THR A 522 -11.14 -0.10 3.52
C THR A 522 -12.48 0.30 2.91
N GLN A 523 -13.58 -0.36 3.27
CA GLN A 523 -14.89 -0.06 2.70
C GLN A 523 -15.34 1.36 3.06
N PRO A 524 -15.64 2.21 2.06
CA PRO A 524 -15.95 3.62 2.32
C PRO A 524 -17.34 3.83 2.94
N ASN A 525 -18.26 2.88 2.76
CA ASN A 525 -19.61 2.95 3.31
C ASN A 525 -20.29 1.57 3.33
N ARG A 526 -21.46 1.51 3.98
CA ARG A 526 -22.26 0.30 4.17
C ARG A 526 -22.98 -0.23 2.92
N LYS A 527 -23.06 0.52 1.81
CA LYS A 527 -23.96 0.20 0.69
C LYS A 527 -23.65 -1.15 0.05
N LEU A 528 -22.40 -1.39 -0.34
CA LEU A 528 -21.99 -2.64 -0.97
C LEU A 528 -22.16 -3.82 0.00
N PHE A 529 -21.79 -3.62 1.27
CA PHE A 529 -21.95 -4.63 2.31
C PHE A 529 -23.43 -5.03 2.49
N ASP A 530 -24.33 -4.06 2.64
CA ASP A 530 -25.75 -4.31 2.84
C ASP A 530 -26.40 -4.99 1.62
N VAL A 531 -26.06 -4.58 0.39
CA VAL A 531 -26.56 -5.23 -0.85
C VAL A 531 -26.19 -6.71 -0.88
N MET A 532 -24.93 -7.02 -0.56
CA MET A 532 -24.38 -8.38 -0.66
C MET A 532 -24.77 -9.28 0.52
N THR A 533 -25.00 -8.72 1.70
CA THR A 533 -25.27 -9.51 2.93
C THR A 533 -26.74 -9.52 3.34
N LYS A 534 -27.50 -8.46 3.06
CA LYS A 534 -28.92 -8.32 3.48
C LYS A 534 -29.90 -8.42 2.32
N GLY A 535 -29.55 -7.92 1.13
CA GLY A 535 -30.48 -7.82 0.00
C GLY A 535 -30.71 -9.09 -0.82
N SER A 536 -29.93 -10.17 -0.57
CA SER A 536 -29.88 -11.34 -1.46
C SER A 536 -29.59 -12.69 -0.76
N GLY A 537 -29.48 -12.69 0.57
CA GLY A 537 -29.21 -13.90 1.36
C GLY A 537 -30.40 -14.83 1.57
N ASP A 538 -31.63 -14.31 1.48
CA ASP A 538 -32.86 -15.08 1.75
C ASP A 538 -33.21 -16.09 0.63
N ALA A 539 -32.52 -16.05 -0.51
CA ALA A 539 -32.77 -16.95 -1.64
C ALA A 539 -32.12 -18.34 -1.49
N ARG A 540 -31.13 -18.49 -0.59
CA ARG A 540 -30.37 -19.74 -0.38
C ARG A 540 -30.41 -20.17 1.08
N THR A 541 -30.42 -21.48 1.31
CA THR A 541 -30.54 -22.08 2.65
C THR A 541 -29.24 -22.05 3.47
N GLN A 542 -28.08 -21.87 2.80
CA GLN A 542 -26.76 -21.92 3.45
C GLN A 542 -25.68 -20.99 2.84
N PRO A 543 -25.97 -19.70 2.61
CA PRO A 543 -24.96 -18.78 2.06
C PRO A 543 -23.78 -18.57 3.03
N LEU A 544 -22.59 -18.30 2.50
CA LEU A 544 -21.40 -17.94 3.29
C LEU A 544 -20.82 -16.57 2.92
N TYR A 545 -20.86 -15.64 3.86
CA TYR A 545 -20.18 -14.34 3.81
C TYR A 545 -18.82 -14.44 4.51
N PHE A 546 -17.74 -14.53 3.74
CA PHE A 546 -16.37 -14.66 4.22
C PHE A 546 -15.68 -13.29 4.23
N LEU A 547 -15.59 -12.68 5.40
CA LEU A 547 -15.06 -11.33 5.60
C LEU A 547 -13.65 -11.41 6.18
N ILE A 548 -12.65 -10.96 5.43
CA ILE A 548 -11.25 -10.91 5.86
C ILE A 548 -10.82 -9.46 5.96
N THR A 549 -10.14 -9.10 7.06
CA THR A 549 -9.62 -7.75 7.24
C THR A 549 -8.48 -7.70 8.25
N THR A 550 -7.79 -6.56 8.29
CA THR A 550 -7.01 -6.10 9.44
C THR A 550 -7.84 -5.08 10.24
N ALA A 551 -7.44 -4.78 11.48
CA ALA A 551 -8.00 -3.70 12.27
C ALA A 551 -7.88 -2.35 11.54
N GLY A 552 -8.96 -1.56 11.57
CA GLY A 552 -9.04 -0.25 10.94
C GLY A 552 -8.74 0.90 11.91
N THR A 553 -8.98 2.12 11.43
CA THR A 553 -8.88 3.35 12.24
C THR A 553 -10.18 4.13 12.40
N ASP A 554 -11.15 3.84 11.54
CA ASP A 554 -12.46 4.50 11.52
C ASP A 554 -13.48 3.66 12.28
N THR A 555 -13.88 4.17 13.45
CA THR A 555 -14.86 3.55 14.35
C THR A 555 -16.30 3.72 13.85
N ASN A 556 -16.55 4.57 12.86
CA ASN A 556 -17.84 4.71 12.19
C ASN A 556 -17.99 3.78 10.98
N SER A 557 -16.94 3.02 10.65
CA SER A 557 -16.95 2.11 9.49
C SER A 557 -17.81 0.86 9.72
N ILE A 558 -18.32 0.30 8.63
CA ILE A 558 -19.01 -1.00 8.64
C ILE A 558 -18.12 -2.14 9.16
N CYS A 559 -16.80 -2.00 8.97
CA CYS A 559 -15.83 -2.93 9.51
C CYS A 559 -15.80 -2.87 11.04
N PHE A 560 -15.84 -1.68 11.63
CA PHE A 560 -15.88 -1.53 13.10
C PHE A 560 -17.21 -2.03 13.69
N GLU A 561 -18.34 -1.75 13.03
CA GLU A 561 -19.64 -2.32 13.43
C GLU A 561 -19.58 -3.86 13.47
N THR A 562 -18.99 -4.47 12.44
CA THR A 562 -18.82 -5.92 12.35
C THR A 562 -17.83 -6.46 13.39
N HIS A 563 -16.75 -5.71 13.65
CA HIS A 563 -15.78 -6.00 14.70
C HIS A 563 -16.44 -6.02 16.09
N GLN A 564 -17.26 -5.01 16.40
CA GLN A 564 -17.98 -4.93 17.68
C GLN A 564 -18.97 -6.08 17.84
N LYS A 565 -19.72 -6.41 16.78
CA LYS A 565 -20.58 -7.61 16.78
C LYS A 565 -19.77 -8.87 17.08
N ALA A 566 -18.58 -9.01 16.49
CA ALA A 566 -17.71 -10.16 16.72
C ALA A 566 -17.22 -10.22 18.18
N LEU A 567 -16.80 -9.09 18.76
CA LEU A 567 -16.41 -8.99 20.18
C LEU A 567 -17.56 -9.37 21.11
N ASP A 568 -18.76 -8.82 20.90
CA ASP A 568 -19.94 -9.12 21.71
C ASP A 568 -20.30 -10.61 21.73
N ILE A 569 -20.11 -11.30 20.60
CA ILE A 569 -20.33 -12.75 20.50
C ILE A 569 -19.21 -13.52 21.19
N ILE A 570 -17.94 -13.10 21.03
CA ILE A 570 -16.79 -13.72 21.70
C ILE A 570 -16.94 -13.65 23.23
N GLU A 571 -17.42 -12.51 23.74
CA GLU A 571 -17.61 -12.21 25.17
C GLU A 571 -18.98 -12.66 25.71
N GLY A 572 -19.89 -13.10 24.85
CA GLY A 572 -21.19 -13.65 25.23
C GLY A 572 -22.27 -12.60 25.55
N ARG A 573 -22.00 -11.31 25.29
CA ARG A 573 -23.00 -10.23 25.37
C ARG A 573 -24.11 -10.41 24.32
N LYS A 574 -23.75 -10.94 23.14
CA LYS A 574 -24.68 -11.23 22.05
C LYS A 574 -24.61 -12.70 21.67
N LYS A 575 -25.75 -13.26 21.26
CA LYS A 575 -25.86 -14.63 20.75
C LYS A 575 -26.31 -14.57 19.30
N ASP A 576 -25.45 -15.03 18.40
CA ASP A 576 -25.77 -15.25 17.00
C ASP A 576 -25.09 -16.55 16.58
N ALA A 577 -25.88 -17.62 16.47
CA ALA A 577 -25.36 -18.94 16.13
C ALA A 577 -24.85 -19.02 14.68
N THR A 578 -25.22 -18.07 13.82
CA THR A 578 -24.84 -18.07 12.40
C THR A 578 -23.56 -17.28 12.10
N PHE A 579 -23.03 -16.58 13.10
CA PHE A 579 -21.85 -15.74 12.96
C PHE A 579 -20.63 -16.40 13.60
N TYR A 580 -19.56 -16.54 12.83
CA TYR A 580 -18.29 -17.13 13.25
C TYR A 580 -17.22 -16.03 13.40
N PRO A 581 -16.95 -15.56 14.62
CA PRO A 581 -15.96 -14.52 14.86
C PRO A 581 -14.56 -15.11 15.13
N VAL A 582 -13.57 -14.63 14.41
CA VAL A 582 -12.14 -14.90 14.64
C VAL A 582 -11.38 -13.59 14.63
N ILE A 583 -10.88 -13.19 15.80
CA ILE A 583 -10.07 -11.99 15.95
C ILE A 583 -8.73 -12.41 16.52
N TYR A 584 -7.68 -12.29 15.72
CA TYR A 584 -6.30 -12.40 16.18
C TYR A 584 -5.79 -11.00 16.47
N GLY A 585 -6.14 -10.47 17.64
CA GLY A 585 -5.76 -9.13 18.07
C GLY A 585 -5.40 -9.06 19.56
N ALA A 586 -4.61 -8.06 19.91
CA ALA A 586 -4.36 -7.70 21.30
C ALA A 586 -5.51 -6.84 21.84
N LYS A 587 -5.81 -6.93 23.14
CA LYS A 587 -6.76 -6.01 23.79
C LYS A 587 -6.12 -4.64 23.98
N GLU A 588 -6.90 -3.59 24.07
CA GLU A 588 -6.38 -2.24 24.32
C GLU A 588 -5.57 -2.15 25.62
N SER A 589 -5.97 -2.91 26.64
CA SER A 589 -5.28 -3.02 27.93
C SER A 589 -4.10 -3.99 27.95
N ASP A 590 -3.86 -4.77 26.88
CA ASP A 590 -2.72 -5.67 26.80
C ASP A 590 -1.42 -4.86 26.62
N ASP A 591 -0.34 -5.23 27.31
CA ASP A 591 0.98 -4.64 27.11
C ASP A 591 1.49 -4.96 25.69
N TRP A 592 1.48 -3.95 24.84
CA TRP A 592 1.87 -4.06 23.44
C TRP A 592 3.35 -4.39 23.25
N THR A 593 4.17 -4.30 24.30
CA THR A 593 5.60 -4.63 24.29
C THR A 593 5.89 -6.08 24.72
N ASP A 594 4.90 -6.82 25.22
CA ASP A 594 5.07 -8.21 25.68
C ASP A 594 5.05 -9.20 24.49
N PRO A 595 6.12 -10.01 24.29
CA PRO A 595 6.15 -11.08 23.30
C PRO A 595 4.99 -12.09 23.38
N LYS A 596 4.39 -12.28 24.56
CA LYS A 596 3.20 -13.14 24.71
C LYS A 596 1.99 -12.55 23.99
N VAL A 597 1.81 -11.24 24.06
CA VAL A 597 0.75 -10.50 23.36
C VAL A 597 0.97 -10.59 21.84
N TRP A 598 2.22 -10.50 21.39
CA TRP A 598 2.57 -10.67 19.97
C TRP A 598 2.17 -12.04 19.44
N LYS A 599 2.47 -13.11 20.20
CA LYS A 599 2.12 -14.50 19.82
C LYS A 599 0.61 -14.73 19.78
N LYS A 600 -0.14 -14.09 20.69
CA LYS A 600 -1.60 -14.13 20.71
C LYS A 600 -2.20 -13.42 19.49
N ALA A 601 -1.69 -12.24 19.14
CA ALA A 601 -2.18 -11.45 18.01
C ALA A 601 -1.71 -11.98 16.64
N ASN A 602 -0.59 -12.70 16.57
CA ASN A 602 -0.01 -13.19 15.32
C ASN A 602 -0.04 -14.72 15.26
N PRO A 603 -1.09 -15.36 14.73
CA PRO A 603 -1.20 -16.82 14.68
C PRO A 603 -0.17 -17.48 13.75
N SER A 604 0.46 -16.69 12.89
CA SER A 604 1.56 -17.12 12.02
C SER A 604 2.96 -16.85 12.60
N LEU A 605 3.07 -16.35 13.84
CA LEU A 605 4.35 -16.04 14.49
C LEU A 605 5.14 -17.33 14.76
N GLY A 606 6.39 -17.37 14.30
CA GLY A 606 7.24 -18.56 14.32
C GLY A 606 6.99 -19.54 13.18
N ILE A 607 5.99 -19.31 12.32
CA ILE A 607 5.70 -20.16 11.14
C ILE A 607 6.03 -19.39 9.86
N THR A 608 5.30 -18.30 9.58
CA THR A 608 5.54 -17.43 8.41
C THR A 608 5.94 -16.00 8.78
N VAL A 609 5.82 -15.63 10.06
CA VAL A 609 6.27 -14.33 10.60
C VAL A 609 7.35 -14.59 11.65
N GLY A 610 8.54 -14.02 11.48
CA GLY A 610 9.66 -14.21 12.42
C GLY A 610 9.51 -13.36 13.68
N ILE A 611 9.81 -13.93 14.86
CA ILE A 611 9.72 -13.24 16.16
C ILE A 611 10.60 -12.00 16.23
N ASP A 612 11.79 -12.06 15.63
CA ASP A 612 12.77 -10.96 15.62
C ASP A 612 12.22 -9.69 14.96
N LYS A 613 11.33 -9.84 13.96
CA LYS A 613 10.72 -8.70 13.26
C LYS A 613 9.69 -7.98 14.11
N VAL A 614 8.92 -8.73 14.89
CA VAL A 614 7.92 -8.13 15.78
C VAL A 614 8.64 -7.42 16.93
N LYS A 615 9.72 -8.02 17.44
CA LYS A 615 10.58 -7.40 18.44
C LYS A 615 11.18 -6.08 17.96
N ALA A 616 11.77 -6.08 16.77
CA ALA A 616 12.44 -4.90 16.24
C ALA A 616 11.45 -3.78 15.87
N ALA A 617 10.25 -4.12 15.36
CA ALA A 617 9.19 -3.15 15.13
C ALA A 617 8.61 -2.57 16.44
N CYS A 618 8.56 -3.37 17.51
CA CYS A 618 8.18 -2.89 18.84
C CYS A 618 9.19 -1.87 19.39
N GLU A 619 10.50 -2.14 19.26
CA GLU A 619 11.53 -1.19 19.72
C GLU A 619 11.48 0.14 18.97
N SER A 620 11.17 0.12 17.67
CA SER A 620 10.96 1.33 16.86
C SER A 620 9.74 2.12 17.35
N ALA A 621 8.62 1.42 17.56
CA ALA A 621 7.38 1.99 18.08
C ALA A 621 7.55 2.64 19.47
N LYS A 622 8.48 2.16 20.32
CA LYS A 622 8.72 2.77 21.65
C LYS A 622 9.27 4.19 21.58
N GLN A 623 9.89 4.54 20.45
CA GLN A 623 10.57 5.82 20.25
C GLN A 623 9.72 6.81 19.44
N ASN A 624 8.65 6.36 18.78
CA ASN A 624 7.86 7.16 17.86
C ASN A 624 6.35 6.85 17.98
N PRO A 625 5.53 7.80 18.48
CA PRO A 625 4.08 7.62 18.65
C PRO A 625 3.32 7.25 17.35
N ALA A 626 3.78 7.71 16.18
CA ALA A 626 3.16 7.35 14.90
C ALA A 626 3.45 5.88 14.50
N GLU A 627 4.64 5.39 14.85
CA GLU A 627 5.02 4.00 14.65
C GLU A 627 4.36 3.08 15.69
N GLU A 628 4.10 3.57 16.90
CA GLU A 628 3.30 2.85 17.90
C GLU A 628 1.90 2.53 17.36
N ASN A 629 1.17 3.53 16.84
CA ASN A 629 -0.14 3.30 16.24
C ASN A 629 -0.07 2.32 15.07
N SER A 630 0.93 2.46 14.19
CA SER A 630 1.14 1.55 13.07
C SER A 630 1.46 0.13 13.53
N PHE A 631 2.25 -0.03 14.60
CA PHE A 631 2.59 -1.33 15.18
C PHE A 631 1.37 -1.97 15.83
N ARG A 632 0.64 -1.22 16.65
CA ARG A 632 -0.60 -1.67 17.29
C ARG A 632 -1.62 -2.11 16.24
N GLN A 633 -1.85 -1.32 15.21
CA GLN A 633 -2.77 -1.66 14.13
C GLN A 633 -2.29 -2.84 13.29
N LEU A 634 -1.09 -2.77 12.72
CA LEU A 634 -0.68 -3.72 11.69
C LEU A 634 -0.03 -5.00 12.24
N ARG A 635 0.51 -4.97 13.46
CA ARG A 635 1.16 -6.14 14.11
C ARG A 635 0.35 -6.71 15.25
N LEU A 636 -0.32 -5.87 16.04
CA LEU A 636 -1.16 -6.36 17.13
C LEU A 636 -2.63 -6.42 16.76
N ASN A 637 -2.99 -5.96 15.56
CA ASN A 637 -4.35 -5.96 15.06
C ASN A 637 -5.31 -5.30 16.08
N GLN A 638 -4.86 -4.17 16.61
CA GLN A 638 -5.62 -3.29 17.51
C GLN A 638 -6.25 -2.17 16.70
N TRP A 639 -7.51 -1.86 17.00
CA TRP A 639 -8.14 -0.65 16.48
C TRP A 639 -7.48 0.58 17.11
N VAL A 640 -7.00 1.49 16.27
CA VAL A 640 -6.31 2.73 16.70
C VAL A 640 -7.03 3.93 16.10
N LYS A 641 -7.19 5.01 16.87
CA LYS A 641 -7.83 6.23 16.35
C LYS A 641 -6.94 6.88 15.26
N GLN A 642 -7.56 7.35 14.17
CA GLN A 642 -6.85 7.85 12.98
C GLN A 642 -6.10 9.18 13.20
N ALA A 643 -6.54 10.00 14.15
CA ALA A 643 -5.81 11.21 14.50
C ALA A 643 -4.53 10.82 15.24
N ILE A 644 -3.38 11.30 14.76
CA ILE A 644 -2.20 11.46 15.62
C ILE A 644 -2.72 12.22 16.84
N ARG A 645 -2.77 11.56 18.00
CA ARG A 645 -3.10 12.24 19.26
C ARG A 645 -2.11 13.38 19.41
N TRP A 646 -2.58 14.60 19.24
CA TRP A 646 -1.71 15.74 19.38
C TRP A 646 -1.30 15.91 20.84
N MET A 647 -2.24 15.70 21.77
CA MET A 647 -2.02 15.76 23.21
C MET A 647 -1.42 14.44 23.75
N PRO A 648 -0.24 14.47 24.39
CA PRO A 648 0.28 13.33 25.16
C PRO A 648 -0.61 13.11 26.39
N MET A 649 -1.51 12.12 26.31
CA MET A 649 -2.52 11.93 27.36
C MET A 649 -1.93 11.50 28.70
N ASP A 650 -0.76 10.87 28.73
CA ASP A 650 -0.04 10.58 29.98
C ASP A 650 0.40 11.87 30.70
N LYS A 651 0.75 12.92 29.95
CA LYS A 651 1.11 14.24 30.49
C LYS A 651 -0.13 15.04 30.86
N TRP A 652 -1.17 14.98 30.03
CA TRP A 652 -2.46 15.56 30.34
C TRP A 652 -3.03 14.97 31.64
N ASP A 653 -3.07 13.64 31.78
CA ASP A 653 -3.59 12.97 32.96
C ASP A 653 -2.77 13.30 34.22
N ALA A 654 -1.47 13.57 34.08
CA ALA A 654 -0.64 14.07 35.18
C ALA A 654 -0.98 15.50 35.64
N CYS A 655 -1.77 16.26 34.86
CA CYS A 655 -2.30 17.59 35.19
C CYS A 655 -3.69 17.53 35.88
N SER A 656 -4.15 16.34 36.28
CA SER A 656 -5.40 16.12 37.00
C SER A 656 -5.41 16.60 38.46
N PHE A 657 -4.57 17.58 38.80
CA PHE A 657 -4.57 18.23 40.10
C PHE A 657 -5.97 18.75 40.44
N LYS A 658 -6.38 18.54 41.69
CA LYS A 658 -7.71 18.93 42.18
C LYS A 658 -7.83 20.46 42.15
N VAL A 659 -8.84 20.95 41.43
CA VAL A 659 -9.28 22.35 41.44
C VAL A 659 -10.43 22.46 42.43
N ASP A 660 -10.26 23.27 43.47
CA ASP A 660 -11.31 23.53 44.47
C ASP A 660 -12.05 24.82 44.12
N GLU A 661 -13.31 24.71 43.73
CA GLU A 661 -14.14 25.86 43.36
C GLU A 661 -14.29 26.90 44.48
N GLU A 662 -14.22 26.48 45.75
CA GLU A 662 -14.35 27.40 46.87
C GLU A 662 -13.12 28.30 47.00
N MET A 663 -11.93 27.77 46.67
CA MET A 663 -10.67 28.53 46.63
C MET A 663 -10.58 29.47 45.41
N LEU A 664 -11.45 29.28 44.41
CA LEU A 664 -11.51 30.13 43.23
C LEU A 664 -12.46 31.32 43.39
N LYS A 665 -13.29 31.36 44.45
CA LYS A 665 -14.23 32.46 44.69
C LYS A 665 -13.55 33.82 44.67
N GLY A 666 -14.09 34.75 43.88
CA GLY A 666 -13.54 36.09 43.69
C GLY A 666 -12.24 36.19 42.90
N ARG A 667 -11.60 35.07 42.50
CA ARG A 667 -10.41 35.12 41.64
C ARG A 667 -10.77 35.62 40.24
N VAL A 668 -9.82 36.32 39.63
CA VAL A 668 -9.87 36.71 38.22
C VAL A 668 -9.83 35.46 37.35
N CYS A 669 -10.70 35.39 36.36
CA CYS A 669 -10.69 34.34 35.34
C CYS A 669 -11.16 34.84 33.98
N TYR A 670 -10.91 34.02 32.98
CA TYR A 670 -11.28 34.28 31.60
C TYR A 670 -12.07 33.09 31.05
N GLY A 671 -13.13 33.38 30.32
CA GLY A 671 -14.03 32.38 29.75
C GLY A 671 -13.79 32.15 28.27
N GLY A 672 -14.05 30.93 27.83
CA GLY A 672 -14.17 30.57 26.42
C GLY A 672 -15.48 29.83 26.20
N LEU A 673 -16.28 30.29 25.23
CA LEU A 673 -17.62 29.80 24.95
C LEU A 673 -17.71 29.27 23.51
N ASP A 674 -17.94 27.96 23.35
CA ASP A 674 -18.17 27.28 22.07
C ASP A 674 -19.63 26.80 22.01
N LEU A 675 -20.43 27.42 21.13
CA LEU A 675 -21.87 27.18 21.02
C LEU A 675 -22.19 26.12 19.96
N SER A 676 -23.04 25.17 20.31
CA SER A 676 -23.54 24.16 19.38
C SER A 676 -24.75 24.66 18.60
N SER A 677 -24.83 24.34 17.30
CA SER A 677 -25.97 24.68 16.45
C SER A 677 -27.03 23.58 16.36
N THR A 678 -26.65 22.30 16.25
CA THR A 678 -27.61 21.16 16.11
C THR A 678 -27.06 19.83 16.64
N THR A 679 -25.81 19.45 16.32
CA THR A 679 -25.26 18.12 16.65
C THR A 679 -24.10 18.10 17.64
N ASP A 680 -23.55 19.27 17.98
CA ASP A 680 -22.35 19.42 18.81
C ASP A 680 -22.70 19.59 20.29
N ILE A 681 -21.70 19.63 21.16
CA ILE A 681 -21.87 19.91 22.59
C ILE A 681 -21.59 21.39 22.81
N THR A 682 -22.43 22.07 23.59
CA THR A 682 -22.10 23.44 24.00
C THR A 682 -21.13 23.40 25.16
N ALA A 683 -20.03 24.14 25.09
CA ALA A 683 -18.99 24.13 26.11
C ALA A 683 -18.64 25.55 26.57
N PHE A 684 -18.52 25.72 27.89
CA PHE A 684 -17.99 26.93 28.51
C PHE A 684 -16.84 26.55 29.45
N VAL A 685 -15.67 27.13 29.26
CA VAL A 685 -14.48 26.82 30.05
C VAL A 685 -13.93 28.08 30.68
N LEU A 686 -13.74 28.09 31.99
CA LEU A 686 -13.04 29.14 32.72
C LEU A 686 -11.59 28.73 32.96
N VAL A 687 -10.66 29.67 32.71
CA VAL A 687 -9.24 29.53 33.03
C VAL A 687 -8.86 30.63 34.02
N PHE A 688 -8.27 30.21 35.15
CA PHE A 688 -7.79 31.09 36.21
C PHE A 688 -6.26 31.17 36.10
N PRO A 689 -5.67 32.36 35.86
CA PRO A 689 -4.22 32.53 35.86
C PRO A 689 -3.64 32.28 37.25
N PRO A 690 -2.40 31.78 37.35
CA PRO A 690 -1.75 31.50 38.64
C PRO A 690 -1.52 32.78 39.46
N LEU A 691 -1.56 32.68 40.80
CA LEU A 691 -1.29 33.82 41.70
C LEU A 691 0.21 34.14 41.84
N ASP A 692 1.04 33.10 41.72
CA ASP A 692 2.50 33.18 41.82
C ASP A 692 3.16 32.16 40.88
N GLU A 693 4.49 32.06 40.89
CA GLU A 693 5.23 31.16 40.00
C GLU A 693 5.02 29.67 40.30
N GLU A 694 4.60 29.31 41.53
CA GLU A 694 4.36 27.92 41.95
C GLU A 694 2.90 27.47 41.74
N ASP A 695 1.97 28.44 41.64
CA ASP A 695 0.56 28.21 41.32
C ASP A 695 0.36 27.76 39.86
N LYS A 696 -0.74 27.04 39.64
CA LYS A 696 -1.10 26.45 38.34
C LYS A 696 -2.24 27.21 37.70
N PHE A 697 -2.31 27.14 36.38
CA PHE A 697 -3.50 27.53 35.65
C PHE A 697 -4.63 26.56 35.99
N CYS A 698 -5.65 27.03 36.70
CA CYS A 698 -6.81 26.21 37.04
C CYS A 698 -7.85 26.29 35.93
N VAL A 699 -8.36 25.13 35.50
CA VAL A 699 -9.33 24.99 34.41
C VAL A 699 -10.63 24.42 34.96
N LEU A 700 -11.74 25.12 34.74
CA LEU A 700 -13.06 24.73 35.19
C LEU A 700 -14.03 24.67 33.98
N PRO A 701 -14.33 23.47 33.46
CA PRO A 701 -15.18 23.30 32.28
C PRO A 701 -16.64 22.98 32.62
N PHE A 702 -17.56 23.40 31.76
CA PHE A 702 -19.00 23.17 31.83
C PHE A 702 -19.55 22.79 30.45
N PHE A 703 -20.50 21.85 30.40
CA PHE A 703 -21.00 21.24 29.15
C PHE A 703 -22.52 21.08 29.14
N TRP A 704 -23.15 21.32 27.98
CA TRP A 704 -24.60 21.19 27.79
C TRP A 704 -25.00 20.44 26.52
N ILE A 705 -26.06 19.62 26.64
CA ILE A 705 -26.70 18.86 25.54
C ILE A 705 -28.23 18.96 25.68
N PRO A 706 -29.03 19.01 24.58
CA PRO A 706 -30.50 19.00 24.68
C PRO A 706 -31.03 17.64 25.17
N GLU A 707 -31.95 17.67 26.14
CA GLU A 707 -32.51 16.50 26.82
C GLU A 707 -33.14 15.49 25.84
N ASP A 708 -33.99 15.96 24.93
CA ASP A 708 -34.71 15.13 23.96
C ASP A 708 -33.78 14.35 23.02
N THR A 709 -32.55 14.85 22.83
CA THR A 709 -31.56 14.25 21.92
C THR A 709 -30.54 13.36 22.62
N LEU A 710 -30.55 13.28 23.95
CA LEU A 710 -29.53 12.59 24.74
C LEU A 710 -29.45 11.09 24.39
N ASP A 711 -30.58 10.38 24.42
CA ASP A 711 -30.64 8.95 24.08
C ASP A 711 -30.23 8.67 22.63
N LEU A 712 -30.59 9.56 21.70
CA LEU A 712 -30.22 9.45 20.29
C LEU A 712 -28.71 9.66 20.12
N ARG A 713 -28.13 10.62 20.84
CA ARG A 713 -26.69 10.91 20.82
C ARG A 713 -25.86 9.79 21.45
N VAL A 714 -26.31 9.19 22.56
CA VAL A 714 -25.63 7.99 23.13
C VAL A 714 -25.59 6.85 22.11
N LYS A 715 -26.70 6.61 21.38
CA LYS A 715 -26.76 5.57 20.35
C LYS A 715 -25.95 5.90 19.11
N ARG A 716 -25.90 7.18 18.71
CA ARG A 716 -25.22 7.65 17.50
C ARG A 716 -23.71 7.76 17.69
N ASP A 717 -23.28 8.40 18.77
CA ASP A 717 -21.89 8.76 19.03
C ASP A 717 -21.17 7.69 19.87
N HIS A 718 -21.90 6.75 20.47
CA HIS A 718 -21.35 5.73 21.37
C HIS A 718 -20.56 6.30 22.56
N VAL A 719 -20.90 7.53 22.96
CA VAL A 719 -20.34 8.23 24.13
C VAL A 719 -21.34 8.15 25.29
N PRO A 720 -20.89 7.89 26.54
CA PRO A 720 -21.78 7.71 27.69
C PRO A 720 -22.30 9.05 28.25
N TYR A 721 -22.98 9.85 27.43
CA TYR A 721 -23.55 11.13 27.85
C TYR A 721 -24.57 11.00 28.98
N ASP A 722 -25.35 9.92 28.98
CA ASP A 722 -26.31 9.58 30.03
C ASP A 722 -25.63 9.32 31.38
N LEU A 723 -24.45 8.69 31.38
CA LEU A 723 -23.67 8.48 32.59
C LEU A 723 -23.06 9.80 33.10
N TRP A 724 -22.54 10.62 32.18
CA TRP A 724 -21.96 11.93 32.53
C TRP A 724 -22.99 12.92 33.03
N GLU A 725 -24.23 12.86 32.53
CA GLU A 725 -25.37 13.62 33.05
C GLU A 725 -25.68 13.23 34.51
N LYS A 726 -25.85 11.93 34.78
CA LYS A 726 -26.09 11.42 36.14
C LYS A 726 -24.96 11.74 37.13
N GLN A 727 -23.74 11.88 36.62
CA GLN A 727 -22.56 12.24 37.41
C GLN A 727 -22.36 13.76 37.55
N GLY A 728 -23.17 14.57 36.86
CA GLY A 728 -23.08 16.03 36.88
C GLY A 728 -21.96 16.63 36.02
N PHE A 729 -21.31 15.84 35.17
CA PHE A 729 -20.25 16.31 34.25
C PHE A 729 -20.79 16.93 32.95
N VAL A 730 -22.05 16.66 32.62
CA VAL A 730 -22.81 17.27 31.52
C VAL A 730 -24.18 17.66 32.06
N GLN A 731 -24.68 18.83 31.67
CA GLN A 731 -26.03 19.27 32.01
C GLN A 731 -26.95 19.16 30.78
N THR A 732 -28.24 18.98 31.03
CA THR A 732 -29.26 18.99 29.97
C THR A 732 -30.03 20.30 29.96
N THR A 733 -30.49 20.70 28.77
CA THR A 733 -31.46 21.79 28.60
C THR A 733 -32.75 21.24 28.01
N GLU A 734 -33.89 21.75 28.45
CA GLU A 734 -35.22 21.33 28.00
C GLU A 734 -35.38 21.48 26.47
N GLY A 735 -35.99 20.48 25.83
CA GLY A 735 -36.30 20.47 24.40
C GLY A 735 -35.22 19.87 23.49
N ASN A 736 -35.37 20.09 22.18
CA ASN A 736 -34.53 19.51 21.13
C ASN A 736 -33.31 20.35 20.72
N VAL A 737 -33.19 21.59 21.23
CA VAL A 737 -32.09 22.52 20.95
C VAL A 737 -31.60 23.12 22.26
N VAL A 738 -30.33 23.52 22.32
CA VAL A 738 -29.77 24.12 23.54
C VAL A 738 -30.42 25.48 23.78
N HIS A 739 -31.03 25.67 24.96
CA HIS A 739 -31.67 26.93 25.32
C HIS A 739 -30.64 27.95 25.84
N TYR A 740 -30.24 28.90 25.00
CA TYR A 740 -29.17 29.86 25.34
C TYR A 740 -29.45 30.69 26.60
N GLY A 741 -30.71 31.05 26.88
CA GLY A 741 -31.06 31.78 28.10
C GLY A 741 -30.73 31.03 29.41
N TYR A 742 -30.72 29.70 29.37
CA TYR A 742 -30.28 28.90 30.54
C TYR A 742 -28.78 29.05 30.76
N ILE A 743 -28.00 29.02 29.67
CA ILE A 743 -26.55 29.21 29.71
C ILE A 743 -26.19 30.63 30.13
N GLU A 744 -26.92 31.64 29.63
CA GLU A 744 -26.74 33.05 30.05
C GLU A 744 -26.94 33.22 31.57
N THR A 745 -28.02 32.67 32.11
CA THR A 745 -28.30 32.69 33.56
C THR A 745 -27.22 31.95 34.36
N PHE A 746 -26.72 30.84 33.82
CA PHE A 746 -25.64 30.08 34.44
C PHE A 746 -24.34 30.89 34.48
N ILE A 747 -23.97 31.55 33.39
CA ILE A 747 -22.79 32.43 33.31
C ILE A 747 -22.95 33.62 34.26
N GLU A 748 -24.15 34.22 34.36
CA GLU A 748 -24.43 35.30 35.31
C GLU A 748 -24.18 34.87 36.76
N ASN A 749 -24.63 33.66 37.13
CA ASN A 749 -24.39 33.10 38.47
C ASN A 749 -22.91 32.81 38.72
N LEU A 750 -22.17 32.37 37.70
CA LEU A 750 -20.71 32.23 37.80
C LEU A 750 -20.02 33.59 37.96
N GLY A 751 -20.48 34.64 37.29
CA GLY A 751 -19.98 36.01 37.46
C GLY A 751 -20.24 36.61 38.85
N LYS A 752 -21.27 36.13 39.55
CA LYS A 752 -21.50 36.47 40.98
C LYS A 752 -20.51 35.74 41.91
N LYS A 753 -19.97 34.59 41.49
CA LYS A 753 -19.04 33.76 42.27
C LYS A 753 -17.57 34.07 41.96
N PHE A 754 -17.25 34.38 40.72
CA PHE A 754 -15.91 34.57 40.18
C PHE A 754 -15.78 35.90 39.44
N ASN A 755 -14.57 36.47 39.39
CA ASN A 755 -14.32 37.70 38.66
C ASN A 755 -13.98 37.40 37.19
N ILE A 756 -15.03 37.11 36.39
CA ILE A 756 -14.89 36.83 34.95
C ILE A 756 -14.62 38.14 34.22
N ARG A 757 -13.38 38.36 33.78
CA ARG A 757 -12.99 39.61 33.10
C ARG A 757 -13.45 39.66 31.67
N GLU A 758 -13.19 38.60 30.91
CA GLU A 758 -13.56 38.53 29.50
C GLU A 758 -14.01 37.13 29.12
N ILE A 759 -14.95 37.05 28.17
CA ILE A 759 -15.44 35.81 27.58
C ILE A 759 -15.15 35.83 26.08
N ALA A 760 -14.30 34.92 25.61
CA ALA A 760 -14.05 34.72 24.19
C ALA A 760 -15.09 33.79 23.56
N PHE A 761 -15.55 34.10 22.35
CA PHE A 761 -16.55 33.32 21.62
C PHE A 761 -16.27 33.30 20.10
N ASP A 762 -16.83 32.32 19.38
CA ASP A 762 -16.75 32.26 17.91
C ASP A 762 -17.72 33.24 17.21
N ARG A 763 -17.25 33.88 16.15
CA ARG A 763 -17.92 35.01 15.46
C ARG A 763 -19.23 34.64 14.76
N TRP A 764 -19.52 33.36 14.57
CA TRP A 764 -20.67 32.88 13.80
C TRP A 764 -21.80 32.37 14.71
N GLY A 765 -22.98 33.01 14.63
CA GLY A 765 -24.23 32.46 15.20
C GLY A 765 -24.65 32.94 16.60
N ALA A 766 -23.86 33.81 17.27
CA ALA A 766 -24.06 34.15 18.68
C ALA A 766 -24.53 35.61 18.96
N VAL A 767 -24.94 36.37 17.94
CA VAL A 767 -25.15 37.84 18.05
C VAL A 767 -26.10 38.24 19.20
N GLN A 768 -27.19 37.50 19.40
CA GLN A 768 -28.15 37.77 20.47
C GLN A 768 -27.58 37.49 21.87
N MET A 769 -26.85 36.39 22.02
CA MET A 769 -26.27 35.99 23.31
C MET A 769 -25.17 36.94 23.74
N VAL A 770 -24.37 37.44 22.78
CA VAL A 770 -23.34 38.46 23.04
C VAL A 770 -23.97 39.72 23.63
N GLN A 771 -25.03 40.23 23.00
CA GLN A 771 -25.74 41.42 23.50
C GLN A 771 -26.32 41.20 24.91
N ASN A 772 -26.88 40.02 25.18
CA ASN A 772 -27.41 39.70 26.50
C ASN A 772 -26.32 39.65 27.57
N LEU A 773 -25.18 39.01 27.29
CA LEU A 773 -24.04 38.95 28.20
C LEU A 773 -23.41 40.33 28.44
N GLU A 774 -23.31 41.17 27.40
CA GLU A 774 -22.86 42.57 27.54
C GLU A 774 -23.83 43.40 28.40
N ASN A 775 -25.14 43.23 28.23
CA ASN A 775 -26.16 43.86 29.07
C ASN A 775 -26.09 43.41 30.54
N MET A 776 -25.63 42.17 30.79
CA MET A 776 -25.34 41.65 32.12
C MET A 776 -24.01 42.17 32.71
N GLY A 777 -23.23 42.93 31.93
CA GLY A 777 -21.98 43.57 32.36
C GLY A 777 -20.70 42.78 32.05
N PHE A 778 -20.78 41.69 31.29
CA PHE A 778 -19.58 40.94 30.87
C PHE A 778 -18.92 41.58 29.64
N THR A 779 -17.58 41.55 29.60
CA THR A 779 -16.85 41.90 28.37
C THR A 779 -16.75 40.67 27.48
N VAL A 780 -17.35 40.72 26.29
CA VAL A 780 -17.39 39.58 25.36
C VAL A 780 -16.53 39.88 24.13
N VAL A 781 -15.57 39.00 23.80
CA VAL A 781 -14.53 39.26 22.80
C VAL A 781 -14.61 38.25 21.64
N PRO A 782 -14.72 38.70 20.38
CA PRO A 782 -14.80 37.80 19.23
C PRO A 782 -13.45 37.16 18.89
N PHE A 783 -13.38 35.83 18.95
CA PHE A 783 -12.19 35.03 18.66
C PHE A 783 -12.20 34.45 17.24
N GLY A 784 -11.07 34.47 16.54
CA GLY A 784 -10.96 33.90 15.20
C GLY A 784 -10.55 32.42 15.21
N GLN A 785 -11.24 31.55 14.48
CA GLN A 785 -10.85 30.13 14.36
C GLN A 785 -9.75 29.86 13.30
N GLY A 786 -9.11 30.90 12.79
CA GLY A 786 -8.00 30.80 11.84
C GLY A 786 -6.66 30.47 12.51
N PHE A 787 -5.66 30.08 11.70
CA PHE A 787 -4.29 29.79 12.19
C PHE A 787 -3.66 30.94 12.98
N LYS A 788 -3.98 32.19 12.62
CA LYS A 788 -3.43 33.40 13.27
C LYS A 788 -3.79 33.48 14.76
N ASP A 789 -5.06 33.26 15.09
CA ASP A 789 -5.57 33.48 16.44
C ASP A 789 -5.50 32.18 17.27
N MET A 790 -5.71 31.01 16.66
CA MET A 790 -5.63 29.70 17.33
C MET A 790 -4.22 29.23 17.68
N SER A 791 -3.20 29.57 16.87
CA SER A 791 -1.85 29.00 16.99
C SER A 791 -1.17 29.32 18.33
N PRO A 792 -1.10 30.60 18.78
CA PRO A 792 -0.44 30.94 20.05
C PRO A 792 -1.04 30.21 21.29
N PRO A 793 -2.35 30.28 21.58
CA PRO A 793 -2.91 29.63 22.76
C PRO A 793 -2.85 28.09 22.67
N THR A 794 -2.96 27.51 21.47
CA THR A 794 -2.81 26.06 21.29
C THR A 794 -1.38 25.60 21.61
N LYS A 795 -0.36 26.36 21.22
CA LYS A 795 1.05 26.06 21.57
C LYS A 795 1.28 26.18 23.08
N GLU A 796 0.71 27.20 23.72
CA GLU A 796 0.86 27.39 25.17
C GLU A 796 0.14 26.28 25.96
N LEU A 797 -1.04 25.83 25.53
CA LEU A 797 -1.74 24.70 26.15
C LEU A 797 -0.85 23.44 26.20
N MET A 798 -0.16 23.13 25.10
CA MET A 798 0.80 22.01 25.05
C MET A 798 1.95 22.23 26.03
N LYS A 799 2.57 23.42 26.00
CA LYS A 799 3.70 23.76 26.86
C LYS A 799 3.34 23.63 28.34
N LEU A 800 2.24 24.23 28.78
CA LEU A 800 1.77 24.15 30.17
C LEU A 800 1.44 22.71 30.59
N THR A 801 0.94 21.88 29.67
CA THR A 801 0.68 20.45 29.94
C THR A 801 1.99 19.68 30.16
N LEU A 802 3.00 19.92 29.32
CA LEU A 802 4.32 19.28 29.44
C LEU A 802 5.04 19.70 30.72
N GLU A 803 4.92 20.97 31.10
CA GLU A 803 5.48 21.53 32.34
C GLU A 803 4.65 21.19 33.59
N LYS A 804 3.50 20.53 33.44
CA LYS A 804 2.54 20.23 34.53
C LYS A 804 2.06 21.47 35.30
N ARG A 805 1.92 22.59 34.59
CA ARG A 805 1.45 23.88 35.10
C ARG A 805 -0.07 24.09 34.96
N LEU A 806 -0.80 23.09 34.50
CA LEU A 806 -2.27 23.08 34.43
C LEU A 806 -2.88 22.22 35.54
N ALA A 807 -4.03 22.63 36.05
CA ALA A 807 -4.87 21.86 36.97
C ALA A 807 -6.29 21.81 36.43
N HIS A 808 -6.82 20.63 36.10
CA HIS A 808 -8.13 20.47 35.46
C HIS A 808 -9.01 19.38 36.11
N SER A 809 -8.69 18.95 37.34
CA SER A 809 -9.44 17.96 38.13
C SER A 809 -9.72 16.61 37.45
N GLY A 810 -9.04 16.29 36.34
CA GLY A 810 -9.32 15.08 35.56
C GLY A 810 -10.73 15.02 34.95
N HIS A 811 -11.38 16.17 34.67
CA HIS A 811 -12.77 16.21 34.17
C HIS A 811 -12.96 15.29 32.94
N PRO A 812 -13.86 14.28 32.99
CA PRO A 812 -13.90 13.21 31.99
C PRO A 812 -14.27 13.69 30.60
N VAL A 813 -15.20 14.65 30.49
CA VAL A 813 -15.62 15.23 29.20
C VAL A 813 -14.48 16.02 28.56
N LEU A 814 -13.83 16.92 29.31
CA LEU A 814 -12.69 17.70 28.80
C LEU A 814 -11.51 16.79 28.44
N ARG A 815 -11.22 15.77 29.25
CA ARG A 815 -10.22 14.75 28.95
C ARG A 815 -10.53 14.01 27.64
N TRP A 816 -11.79 13.63 27.43
CA TRP A 816 -12.25 13.03 26.18
C TRP A 816 -12.06 13.98 24.98
N ASN A 817 -12.41 15.26 25.13
CA ASN A 817 -12.20 16.27 24.07
C ASN A 817 -10.71 16.42 23.72
N MET A 818 -9.82 16.44 24.72
CA MET A 818 -8.37 16.50 24.50
C MET A 818 -7.80 15.21 23.89
N ASP A 819 -8.38 14.05 24.17
CA ASP A 819 -8.01 12.77 23.54
C ASP A 819 -8.34 12.75 22.04
N ASN A 820 -9.36 13.50 21.64
CA ASN A 820 -9.91 13.46 20.28
C ASN A 820 -9.32 14.51 19.34
N ILE A 821 -8.66 15.54 19.88
CA ILE A 821 -8.22 16.72 19.15
C ILE A 821 -7.19 16.40 18.06
N PHE A 822 -7.51 16.81 16.83
CA PHE A 822 -6.58 16.84 15.71
C PHE A 822 -6.10 18.29 15.48
N ILE A 823 -4.78 18.44 15.32
CA ILE A 823 -4.15 19.73 15.02
C ILE A 823 -3.65 19.74 13.57
N ARG A 824 -4.12 20.73 12.79
CA ARG A 824 -3.60 21.00 11.44
C ARG A 824 -2.45 21.99 11.54
N THR A 825 -1.42 21.77 10.71
CA THR A 825 -0.26 22.66 10.59
C THR A 825 -0.22 23.28 9.20
N ASP A 826 0.04 24.59 9.11
CA ASP A 826 0.26 25.28 7.84
C ASP A 826 1.75 25.22 7.41
N PRO A 827 2.10 25.57 6.16
CA PRO A 827 3.50 25.58 5.70
C PRO A 827 4.44 26.49 6.50
N ALA A 828 3.90 27.48 7.24
CA ALA A 828 4.66 28.39 8.09
C ALA A 828 4.86 27.86 9.52
N GLY A 829 4.32 26.68 9.86
CA GLY A 829 4.44 26.08 11.19
C GLY A 829 3.44 26.61 12.22
N ASN A 830 2.38 27.30 11.79
CA ASN A 830 1.24 27.63 12.64
C ASN A 830 0.32 26.43 12.79
N ILE A 831 -0.29 26.32 13.96
CA ILE A 831 -1.17 25.20 14.29
C ILE A 831 -2.59 25.66 14.59
N LYS A 832 -3.58 24.82 14.31
CA LYS A 832 -4.96 25.05 14.77
C LYS A 832 -5.69 23.74 15.02
N ALA A 833 -6.64 23.74 15.94
CA ALA A 833 -7.59 22.65 16.09
C ALA A 833 -8.49 22.53 14.85
N ASP A 834 -8.73 21.30 14.40
CA ASP A 834 -9.53 21.00 13.21
C ASP A 834 -10.70 20.10 13.61
N LYS A 835 -11.92 20.66 13.70
CA LYS A 835 -13.13 19.92 14.09
C LYS A 835 -13.44 18.78 13.10
N GLU A 836 -13.23 18.96 11.79
CA GLU A 836 -13.58 17.97 10.77
C GLU A 836 -12.65 16.75 10.77
N LYS A 837 -11.36 16.95 11.09
CA LYS A 837 -10.37 15.87 11.14
C LYS A 837 -10.20 15.23 12.52
N SER A 838 -10.81 15.82 13.54
CA SER A 838 -10.79 15.26 14.89
C SER A 838 -11.62 13.98 14.93
N THR A 839 -11.20 13.03 15.77
CA THR A 839 -11.82 11.70 15.80
C THR A 839 -13.25 11.71 16.32
N GLU A 840 -13.57 12.67 17.20
CA GLU A 840 -14.84 12.85 17.88
C GLU A 840 -14.96 14.34 18.30
N LYS A 841 -15.96 14.70 19.13
CA LYS A 841 -16.19 16.08 19.58
C LYS A 841 -15.01 16.66 20.37
N ILE A 842 -14.73 17.93 20.12
CA ILE A 842 -13.60 18.70 20.67
C ILE A 842 -14.02 20.11 21.15
N ASP A 843 -15.32 20.36 21.31
CA ASP A 843 -15.86 21.68 21.66
C ASP A 843 -15.28 22.22 22.98
N GLY A 844 -15.09 21.32 23.97
CA GLY A 844 -14.43 21.66 25.23
C GLY A 844 -12.96 22.04 25.08
N ALA A 845 -12.25 21.41 24.14
CA ALA A 845 -10.86 21.76 23.88
C ALA A 845 -10.75 23.13 23.19
N ILE A 846 -11.67 23.45 22.28
CA ILE A 846 -11.74 24.76 21.63
C ILE A 846 -12.11 25.86 22.62
N ALA A 847 -13.12 25.63 23.47
CA ALA A 847 -13.47 26.55 24.55
C ALA A 847 -12.27 26.80 25.50
N ALA A 848 -11.52 25.75 25.87
CA ALA A 848 -10.31 25.89 26.69
C ALA A 848 -9.21 26.72 26.01
N ILE A 849 -8.98 26.52 24.70
CA ILE A 849 -8.01 27.29 23.92
C ILE A 849 -8.41 28.77 23.86
N MET A 850 -9.70 29.07 23.67
CA MET A 850 -10.21 30.46 23.66
C MET A 850 -10.04 31.15 25.01
N ALA A 851 -10.39 30.45 26.11
CA ALA A 851 -10.20 30.96 27.46
C ALA A 851 -8.72 31.22 27.78
N LEU A 852 -7.84 30.30 27.35
CA LEU A 852 -6.40 30.43 27.55
C LEU A 852 -5.81 31.59 26.74
N ASP A 853 -6.29 31.88 25.52
CA ASP A 853 -5.87 33.07 24.77
C ASP A 853 -6.10 34.37 25.55
N ARG A 854 -7.30 34.54 26.11
CA ARG A 854 -7.62 35.73 26.91
C ARG A 854 -6.77 35.80 28.18
N THR A 855 -6.56 34.65 28.81
CA THR A 855 -5.67 34.56 29.98
C THR A 855 -4.24 34.97 29.63
N ILE A 856 -3.70 34.56 28.48
CA ILE A 856 -2.34 34.91 28.07
C ILE A 856 -2.23 36.40 27.70
N ARG A 857 -3.23 36.95 27.01
CA ARG A 857 -3.20 38.35 26.55
C ARG A 857 -3.43 39.35 27.66
N CYS A 858 -4.24 39.01 28.66
CA CYS A 858 -4.71 39.95 29.68
C CYS A 858 -4.32 39.58 31.11
N GLY A 859 -3.82 38.35 31.35
CA GLY A 859 -3.51 37.83 32.68
C GLY A 859 -2.33 38.49 33.38
N ASN A 860 -1.58 39.37 32.69
CA ASN A 860 -0.52 40.19 33.29
C ASN A 860 -0.99 41.61 33.71
N ASP A 861 -2.21 42.02 33.38
CA ASP A 861 -2.73 43.33 33.79
C ASP A 861 -3.37 43.24 35.19
N ASN A 862 -2.54 43.33 36.22
CA ASN A 862 -2.97 43.73 37.57
C ASN A 862 -3.28 45.24 37.64
N GLY A 863 -3.81 45.82 36.56
CA GLY A 863 -4.26 47.21 36.54
C GLY A 863 -5.49 47.37 37.43
N ALA A 864 -5.27 47.72 38.69
CA ALA A 864 -6.19 48.62 39.36
C ALA A 864 -6.44 49.82 38.43
N SER A 865 -7.69 50.26 38.33
CA SER A 865 -8.00 51.43 37.52
C SER A 865 -7.16 52.59 38.06
N VAL A 866 -6.52 53.39 37.21
CA VAL A 866 -5.79 54.60 37.65
C VAL A 866 -6.74 55.54 38.42
N TYR A 867 -8.05 55.42 38.17
CA TYR A 867 -9.11 56.14 38.89
C TYR A 867 -9.37 55.63 40.31
N ASP A 868 -9.03 54.38 40.63
CA ASP A 868 -9.14 53.82 41.99
C ASP A 868 -8.11 54.49 42.93
N ASP A 869 -6.92 54.86 42.41
CA ASP A 869 -5.85 55.50 43.19
C ASP A 869 -5.85 57.05 43.10
N ARG A 870 -6.32 57.64 42.00
CA ARG A 870 -6.18 59.09 41.75
C ARG A 870 -7.47 59.91 41.82
N GLY A 871 -8.64 59.27 41.85
CA GLY A 871 -9.92 59.96 41.75
C GLY A 871 -10.16 60.67 40.40
N LEU A 872 -11.40 61.11 40.16
CA LEU A 872 -11.80 61.83 38.94
C LEU A 872 -11.48 63.32 39.05
N PHE A 873 -10.68 63.84 38.11
CA PHE A 873 -10.59 65.28 37.87
C PHE A 873 -11.68 65.68 36.87
N VAL A 874 -12.71 66.36 37.36
CA VAL A 874 -13.74 67.01 36.55
C VAL A 874 -13.31 68.46 36.34
N ILE A 875 -13.16 68.87 35.08
CA ILE A 875 -12.88 70.26 34.68
C ILE A 875 -14.18 70.93 34.24
#